data_AF-A0A1J5WG65-F1
#
_entry.id   AF-A0A1J5WG65-F1
#
_cell.length_a   1.000
_cell.length_b   1.000
_cell.length_c   1.000
_cell.angle_alpha   90.00
_cell.angle_beta   90.00
_cell.angle_gamma   90.00
#
_symmetry.space_group_name_H-M   'P 1'
#
loop_
_entity.id
_entity.type
_entity.pdbx_description
1 polymer ?
#
loop_
_entity_poly.entity_id
_entity_poly.type
_entity_poly.pdbx_seq_one_letter_code
_entity_poly.pdbx_strand_id
1 'polypeptide(L)'
;MGTGMAETLKLGNTFFMFTEKGLFLAPEREYKRIQLREKGYAFLERKNIPGMADCGDTERVTCIVCQGEPSPEDIVSPLCRDVHYVICRECAKEDETVMECPFCKEKKSDNNAFQQELIDSMVSHMPHQTLPSIELRPDMEVETVTRLTRETKVVLNSISLPGALLFKLMASTAVEIKNKITIFGHDKTLDCSPEEPGVRTAEQNKIFISGCSEEGTEQVYSNIKRIPRNSIQVNAEEIHAEGNGVYFLLKARDLFDGCSPHFFLESSEREPIWERLPRHESHEENETGEAGLSVDERVERNNTSPWKVKELNLTGYALGILSKLRFHEENEIETLVLDAEKPGEISEILKTENCSIWLGKVRSVAIVGYAVEILPKLKIHEENAMELFFLNLDKTEHITEVLKAENNSIWVGRMNYLILCEYAMQILPKIRIHEENVMDNLGLDVDEGGHITEILKMENKSIWAGKVRGMTLKGYAIQILPKLGFHKENEIEVLDLNADEAEQITEMLKTENYSIRVGMVKHLILSGYAVNILPKLRIHGENEMGALEINAEKIEHITEILKEERESIWVGKVKILRPELHALQILPKLRIHGENEIEAIYWDVYNSEHTAEIRREENSSIWLGRMNYLRLGWYATEILPKLRIHEENVMEEFVLSTYQEENIIEILKTESKSIWVGKVKKMKLRDYAAEILPKLRFHGENVMEEFEISADKAEHIAGILKEENFGIWVGKAKKVRLEDCAIQILPRLGFHEENEMEELRLSAYNPEHVSGILRMENKSIWIGKIRKDSLKGHAKEIENKLDFTLMDSKEENEDAA
;
A
#
# COMPACT_ATOMS: atom_id res chain seq x y z
N MET A 1 14.99 7.09 23.15
CA MET A 1 15.16 8.57 23.24
C MET A 1 16.07 8.92 24.42
N GLY A 2 16.78 10.06 24.39
CA GLY A 2 17.79 10.44 25.40
C GLY A 2 17.21 10.68 26.80
N THR A 3 17.68 9.93 27.77
CA THR A 3 17.15 9.77 29.14
C THR A 3 17.65 10.82 30.16
N GLY A 4 17.72 12.10 29.80
CA GLY A 4 18.26 13.12 30.72
C GLY A 4 17.84 14.57 30.49
N MET A 5 16.55 14.83 30.24
CA MET A 5 16.06 16.22 30.08
C MET A 5 14.89 16.52 31.01
N ALA A 6 14.95 17.64 31.75
CA ALA A 6 13.85 18.15 32.54
C ALA A 6 12.65 18.49 31.67
N GLU A 7 11.49 17.98 32.06
CA GLU A 7 10.24 18.13 31.34
C GLU A 7 9.29 18.96 32.22
N THR A 8 8.51 19.87 31.61
CA THR A 8 7.54 20.69 32.34
C THR A 8 6.14 20.41 31.85
N LEU A 9 5.21 20.20 32.79
CA LEU A 9 3.78 20.03 32.50
C LEU A 9 2.99 21.14 33.19
N LYS A 10 1.86 21.56 32.63
CA LYS A 10 1.01 22.63 33.18
C LYS A 10 -0.34 22.07 33.63
N LEU A 11 -0.88 22.58 34.72
CA LEU A 11 -2.26 22.34 35.16
C LEU A 11 -2.84 23.65 35.68
N GLY A 12 -3.77 24.24 34.92
CA GLY A 12 -4.26 25.60 35.19
C GLY A 12 -3.12 26.61 35.19
N ASN A 13 -2.95 27.38 36.27
CA ASN A 13 -1.91 28.40 36.40
C ASN A 13 -0.61 27.89 37.05
N THR A 14 -0.51 26.58 37.31
CA THR A 14 0.62 25.95 38.00
C THR A 14 1.46 25.08 37.07
N PHE A 15 2.78 25.23 37.15
CA PHE A 15 3.76 24.49 36.36
C PHE A 15 4.42 23.40 37.23
N PHE A 16 4.49 22.19 36.69
CA PHE A 16 5.15 21.02 37.27
C PHE A 16 6.48 20.82 36.56
N MET A 17 7.56 21.12 37.26
CA MET A 17 8.93 21.01 36.76
C MET A 17 9.53 19.70 37.29
N PHE A 18 9.86 18.78 36.37
CA PHE A 18 10.50 17.52 36.70
C PHE A 18 12.00 17.63 36.45
N THR A 19 12.81 17.54 37.51
CA THR A 19 14.28 17.58 37.44
C THR A 19 14.89 16.30 38.00
N GLU A 20 16.21 16.09 37.84
CA GLU A 20 16.88 14.94 38.47
C GLU A 20 16.83 15.00 40.01
N LYS A 21 16.72 16.21 40.57
CA LYS A 21 16.68 16.46 42.03
C LYS A 21 15.28 16.42 42.66
N GLY A 22 14.22 16.34 41.86
CA GLY A 22 12.85 16.16 42.34
C GLY A 22 11.78 16.86 41.51
N LEU A 23 10.54 16.82 42.03
CA LEU A 23 9.38 17.46 41.42
C LEU A 23 9.09 18.78 42.12
N PHE A 24 8.91 19.85 41.34
CA PHE A 24 8.63 21.19 41.84
C PHE A 24 7.37 21.78 41.19
N LEU A 25 6.53 22.41 42.01
CA LEU A 25 5.41 23.23 41.57
C LEU A 25 5.87 24.69 41.54
N ALA A 26 5.64 25.39 40.44
CA ALA A 26 5.93 26.82 40.33
C ALA A 26 4.71 27.60 39.82
N PRO A 27 4.42 28.79 40.38
CA PRO A 27 3.47 29.70 39.75
C PRO A 27 4.02 30.23 38.42
N GLU A 28 3.11 30.62 37.53
CA GLU A 28 3.45 31.19 36.22
C GLU A 28 4.47 32.34 36.29
N ARG A 29 4.41 33.20 37.32
CA ARG A 29 5.36 34.30 37.49
C ARG A 29 6.80 33.84 37.71
N GLU A 30 7.00 32.78 38.50
CA GLU A 30 8.33 32.24 38.77
C GLU A 30 8.77 31.38 37.57
N TYR A 31 7.85 30.61 36.99
CA TYR A 31 8.13 29.87 35.76
C TYR A 31 8.53 30.79 34.60
N LYS A 32 7.91 31.95 34.41
CA LYS A 32 8.31 32.94 33.38
C LYS A 32 9.72 33.51 33.61
N ARG A 33 10.20 33.53 34.85
CA ARG A 33 11.61 33.89 35.19
C ARG A 33 12.58 32.74 34.90
N ILE A 34 12.06 31.53 34.77
CA ILE A 34 12.81 30.27 34.61
C ILE A 34 12.28 29.60 33.35
N GLN A 35 12.53 30.19 32.19
CA GLN A 35 12.02 29.60 30.95
C GLN A 35 12.88 28.38 30.59
N LEU A 36 12.40 27.20 31.00
CA LEU A 36 13.23 26.00 31.12
C LEU A 36 13.73 25.42 29.79
N ARG A 37 13.22 25.85 28.63
CA ARG A 37 13.87 25.63 27.33
C ARG A 37 13.20 26.40 26.19
N GLU A 38 13.99 27.10 25.40
CA GLU A 38 13.69 27.42 23.98
C GLU A 38 14.87 26.87 23.16
N LYS A 39 14.61 25.96 22.20
CA LYS A 39 15.63 25.38 21.28
C LYS A 39 16.86 24.72 21.92
N GLY A 40 16.73 24.17 23.14
CA GLY A 40 17.78 23.40 23.81
C GLY A 40 18.60 24.13 24.88
N TYR A 41 18.33 25.42 25.11
CA TYR A 41 19.03 26.29 26.06
C TYR A 41 18.19 26.59 27.31
N ALA A 42 18.82 26.65 28.48
CA ALA A 42 18.19 27.09 29.73
C ALA A 42 18.37 28.61 29.91
N PHE A 43 17.28 29.36 29.81
CA PHE A 43 17.31 30.82 29.88
C PHE A 43 17.04 31.35 31.29
N LEU A 44 17.96 32.17 31.79
CA LEU A 44 18.00 32.63 33.18
C LEU A 44 18.31 34.13 33.20
N GLU A 45 17.78 34.88 34.17
CA GLU A 45 18.27 36.26 34.41
C GLU A 45 19.78 36.19 34.72
N ARG A 46 20.59 37.03 34.08
CA ARG A 46 22.06 37.00 34.17
C ARG A 46 22.57 36.93 35.61
N LYS A 47 21.96 37.69 36.53
CA LYS A 47 22.33 37.71 37.95
C LYS A 47 22.17 36.38 38.69
N ASN A 48 21.39 35.45 38.14
CA ASN A 48 21.11 34.13 38.72
C ASN A 48 22.03 33.03 38.16
N ILE A 49 22.94 33.34 37.23
CA ILE A 49 23.87 32.36 36.64
C ILE A 49 25.02 32.10 37.64
N PRO A 50 25.24 30.84 38.07
CA PRO A 50 26.34 30.49 38.97
C PRO A 50 27.70 30.90 38.37
N GLY A 51 28.56 31.53 39.18
CA GLY A 51 29.89 31.98 38.75
C GLY A 51 29.95 33.39 38.15
N MET A 52 28.81 34.04 37.86
CA MET A 52 28.78 35.43 37.36
C MET A 52 28.75 36.51 38.44
N ALA A 53 28.45 36.16 39.70
CA ALA A 53 28.34 37.12 40.80
C ALA A 53 29.70 37.59 41.37
N ASP A 54 30.77 36.82 41.15
CA ASP A 54 32.12 37.04 41.73
C ASP A 54 33.18 37.48 40.71
N CYS A 55 32.82 37.63 39.42
CA CYS A 55 33.74 38.11 38.39
C CYS A 55 33.92 39.63 38.47
N GLY A 56 34.95 40.08 39.17
CA GLY A 56 35.39 41.47 39.14
C GLY A 56 35.84 41.90 37.73
N ASP A 57 35.17 42.94 37.20
CA ASP A 57 35.54 43.94 36.18
C ASP A 57 36.47 43.61 34.98
N THR A 58 36.88 42.36 34.71
CA THR A 58 37.92 42.07 33.70
C THR A 58 37.54 41.14 32.56
N GLU A 59 36.40 40.43 32.59
CA GLU A 59 35.89 39.67 31.44
C GLU A 59 34.42 40.02 31.14
N ARG A 60 34.20 40.78 30.06
CA ARG A 60 32.87 41.16 29.59
C ARG A 60 32.23 40.00 28.84
N VAL A 61 31.34 39.28 29.49
CA VAL A 61 30.54 38.24 28.83
C VAL A 61 29.49 38.90 27.94
N THR A 62 29.48 38.54 26.66
CA THR A 62 28.60 39.08 25.63
C THR A 62 27.73 37.99 25.01
N CYS A 63 26.64 38.42 24.36
CA CYS A 63 25.87 37.53 23.52
C CYS A 63 26.66 37.15 22.26
N ILE A 64 26.77 35.86 21.93
CA ILE A 64 27.51 35.40 20.74
C ILE A 64 26.95 35.95 19.42
N VAL A 65 25.65 36.23 19.35
CA VAL A 65 24.95 36.68 18.14
C VAL A 65 24.99 38.20 18.01
N CYS A 66 24.39 38.92 18.96
CA CYS A 66 24.27 40.38 18.87
C CYS A 66 25.50 41.12 19.42
N GLN A 67 26.46 40.41 20.03
CA GLN A 67 27.66 40.97 20.68
C GLN A 67 27.34 41.99 21.79
N GLY A 68 26.07 42.08 22.23
CA GLY A 68 25.63 42.93 23.32
C GLY A 68 26.03 42.36 24.68
N GLU A 69 26.38 43.23 25.62
CA GLU A 69 26.57 42.88 27.02
C GLU A 69 25.20 42.87 27.73
N PRO A 70 24.72 41.71 28.22
CA PRO A 70 23.41 41.63 28.84
C PRO A 70 23.41 42.33 30.20
N SER A 71 22.36 43.09 30.51
CA SER A 71 22.15 43.63 31.85
C SER A 71 21.97 42.50 32.89
N PRO A 72 22.14 42.77 34.21
CA PRO A 72 21.90 41.78 35.27
C PRO A 72 20.47 41.19 35.25
N GLU A 73 19.50 41.94 34.75
CA GLU A 73 18.10 41.56 34.60
C GLU A 73 17.79 40.86 33.26
N ASP A 74 18.72 40.88 32.31
CA ASP A 74 18.51 40.28 30.99
C ASP A 74 18.48 38.75 31.06
N ILE A 75 17.57 38.15 30.30
CA ILE A 75 17.39 36.70 30.21
C ILE A 75 18.35 36.14 29.16
N VAL A 76 19.31 35.34 29.61
CA VAL A 76 20.37 34.77 28.77
C VAL A 76 20.62 33.30 29.13
N SER A 77 21.18 32.54 28.18
CA SER A 77 21.65 31.17 28.43
C SER A 77 23.17 31.11 28.26
N PRO A 78 23.94 30.62 29.24
CA PRO A 78 25.37 30.39 29.09
C PRO A 78 25.61 29.18 28.17
N LEU A 79 26.62 29.26 27.30
CA LEU A 79 26.96 28.20 26.35
C LEU A 79 27.93 27.15 26.93
N CYS A 80 28.57 27.41 28.06
CA CYS A 80 29.51 26.51 28.74
C CYS A 80 29.63 26.83 30.24
N ARG A 81 30.21 25.91 31.02
CA ARG A 81 30.43 26.05 32.49
C ARG A 81 31.23 27.29 32.88
N ASP A 82 32.23 27.64 32.08
CA ASP A 82 33.06 28.83 32.32
C ASP A 82 32.44 30.13 31.79
N VAL A 83 31.24 30.04 31.19
CA VAL A 83 30.45 31.18 30.70
C VAL A 83 31.21 32.12 29.74
N HIS A 84 32.03 31.57 28.83
CA HIS A 84 32.75 32.36 27.83
C HIS A 84 31.83 33.22 26.96
N TYR A 85 30.66 32.69 26.61
CA TYR A 85 29.60 33.40 25.90
C TYR A 85 28.24 33.01 26.44
N VAL A 86 27.29 33.93 26.28
CA VAL A 86 25.87 33.66 26.47
C VAL A 86 25.13 33.84 25.15
N ILE A 87 23.88 33.38 25.09
CA ILE A 87 22.95 33.73 24.03
C ILE A 87 21.76 34.50 24.63
N CYS A 88 21.41 35.63 24.01
CA CYS A 88 20.27 36.44 24.41
C CYS A 88 18.97 35.78 23.93
N ARG A 89 17.88 35.92 24.69
CA ARG A 89 16.61 35.29 24.34
C ARG A 89 16.09 35.70 22.95
N GLU A 90 16.16 36.98 22.61
CA GLU A 90 15.70 37.49 21.30
C GLU A 90 16.52 36.86 20.17
N CYS A 91 17.83 36.81 20.34
CA CYS A 91 18.79 36.21 19.42
C CYS A 91 18.53 34.71 19.19
N ALA A 92 18.11 34.00 20.24
CA ALA A 92 17.79 32.57 20.15
C ALA A 92 16.47 32.30 19.42
N LYS A 93 15.53 33.26 19.42
CA LYS A 93 14.25 33.11 18.70
C LYS A 93 14.42 33.26 17.19
N GLU A 94 15.30 34.16 16.74
CA GLU A 94 15.50 34.47 15.32
C GLU A 94 16.34 33.43 14.55
N ASP A 95 17.21 32.65 15.21
CA ASP A 95 18.12 31.70 14.56
C ASP A 95 17.67 30.23 14.76
N GLU A 96 17.59 29.43 13.69
CA GLU A 96 17.22 28.00 13.76
C GLU A 96 18.40 27.08 14.13
N THR A 97 19.63 27.60 14.20
CA THR A 97 20.84 26.81 14.46
C THR A 97 21.23 26.75 15.95
N VAL A 98 21.60 25.56 16.42
CA VAL A 98 22.13 25.38 17.79
C VAL A 98 23.57 25.91 17.83
N MET A 99 23.77 27.01 18.55
CA MET A 99 25.04 27.67 18.81
C MET A 99 25.87 26.96 19.90
N GLU A 100 27.11 26.62 19.56
CA GLU A 100 28.06 26.03 20.50
C GLU A 100 29.07 27.08 20.97
N CYS A 101 29.62 26.91 22.18
CA CYS A 101 30.69 27.77 22.67
C CYS A 101 31.95 27.55 21.81
N PRO A 102 32.47 28.56 21.09
CA PRO A 102 33.65 28.41 20.22
C PRO A 102 34.93 27.99 20.99
N PHE A 103 34.98 28.30 22.29
CA PHE A 103 36.11 28.03 23.18
C PHE A 103 36.06 26.63 23.79
N CYS A 104 34.87 26.02 23.91
CA CYS A 104 34.67 24.71 24.54
C CYS A 104 34.22 23.70 23.47
N LYS A 105 35.17 23.15 22.71
CA LYS A 105 34.89 22.11 21.71
C LYS A 105 34.74 20.72 22.36
N GLU A 106 33.67 20.51 23.12
CA GLU A 106 33.33 19.18 23.65
C GLU A 106 31.90 18.76 23.27
N LYS A 107 31.74 17.44 23.19
CA LYS A 107 30.70 16.70 22.46
C LYS A 107 29.27 17.16 22.82
N LYS A 108 28.35 17.14 21.85
CA LYS A 108 26.91 17.48 22.00
C LYS A 108 26.21 16.91 23.26
N SER A 109 26.69 15.79 23.82
CA SER A 109 26.17 15.21 25.07
C SER A 109 26.38 16.10 26.30
N ASP A 110 27.50 16.82 26.36
CA ASP A 110 27.95 17.49 27.58
C ASP A 110 27.27 18.85 27.76
N ASN A 111 26.89 19.51 26.65
CA ASN A 111 26.11 20.75 26.70
C ASN A 111 24.70 20.50 27.25
N ASN A 112 24.01 19.42 26.84
CA ASN A 112 22.70 19.09 27.39
C ASN A 112 22.76 18.81 28.91
N ALA A 113 23.76 18.05 29.36
CA ALA A 113 23.98 17.79 30.77
C ALA A 113 24.29 19.07 31.56
N PHE A 114 25.07 19.99 31.00
CA PHE A 114 25.34 21.29 31.60
C PHE A 114 24.10 22.18 31.68
N GLN A 115 23.30 22.27 30.61
CA GLN A 115 22.04 23.01 30.63
C GLN A 115 21.08 22.43 31.69
N GLN A 116 21.10 21.11 31.90
CA GLN A 116 20.33 20.45 32.95
C GLN A 116 20.87 20.78 34.35
N GLU A 117 22.19 20.80 34.53
CA GLU A 117 22.85 21.20 35.77
C GLU A 117 22.48 22.65 36.19
N LEU A 118 22.37 23.57 35.23
CA LEU A 118 21.93 24.94 35.47
C LEU A 118 20.50 25.02 36.01
N ILE A 119 19.59 24.27 35.38
CA ILE A 119 18.19 24.16 35.80
C ILE A 119 18.12 23.61 37.22
N ASP A 120 18.81 22.50 37.47
CA ASP A 120 18.84 21.81 38.76
C ASP A 120 19.47 22.66 39.87
N SER A 121 20.52 23.41 39.54
CA SER A 121 21.14 24.37 40.45
C SER A 121 20.15 25.47 40.81
N MET A 122 19.52 26.10 39.84
CA MET A 122 18.59 27.20 40.11
C MET A 122 17.39 26.78 40.94
N VAL A 123 16.75 25.66 40.58
CA VAL A 123 15.60 25.15 41.33
C VAL A 123 16.00 24.79 42.78
N SER A 124 17.24 24.37 43.01
CA SER A 124 17.76 24.11 44.36
C SER A 124 18.01 25.39 45.18
N HIS A 125 18.32 26.52 44.53
CA HIS A 125 18.62 27.80 45.20
C HIS A 125 17.38 28.68 45.41
N MET A 126 16.26 28.38 44.75
CA MET A 126 15.01 29.10 44.98
C MET A 126 14.45 28.81 46.36
N PRO A 127 13.88 29.80 47.08
CA PRO A 127 13.14 29.55 48.31
C PRO A 127 11.96 28.63 47.99
N HIS A 128 11.98 27.42 48.56
CA HIS A 128 10.90 26.46 48.39
C HIS A 128 10.38 25.96 49.72
N GLN A 129 9.08 25.73 49.78
CA GLN A 129 8.44 25.05 50.90
C GLN A 129 8.25 23.57 50.54
N THR A 130 8.42 22.69 51.53
CA THR A 130 8.06 21.27 51.41
C THR A 130 6.74 21.06 52.14
N LEU A 131 5.72 20.57 51.44
CA LEU A 131 4.41 20.30 52.04
C LEU A 131 4.26 18.81 52.33
N PRO A 132 3.74 18.42 53.51
CA PRO A 132 3.48 17.00 53.82
C PRO A 132 2.31 16.44 53.00
N SER A 133 1.37 17.28 52.59
CA SER A 133 0.25 16.90 51.73
C SER A 133 -0.25 18.09 50.92
N ILE A 134 -0.73 17.83 49.70
CA ILE A 134 -1.32 18.81 48.79
C ILE A 134 -2.52 18.19 48.06
N GLU A 135 -3.62 18.92 47.91
CA GLU A 135 -4.72 18.52 47.02
C GLU A 135 -4.60 19.30 45.71
N LEU A 136 -4.49 18.60 44.57
CA LEU A 136 -4.40 19.26 43.27
C LEU A 136 -5.78 19.70 42.82
N ARG A 137 -5.86 20.95 42.37
CA ARG A 137 -7.07 21.54 41.78
C ARG A 137 -6.67 22.35 40.54
N PRO A 138 -7.48 22.40 39.48
CA PRO A 138 -7.14 23.17 38.27
C PRO A 138 -6.95 24.67 38.56
N ASP A 139 -7.68 25.20 39.54
CA ASP A 139 -7.62 26.59 40.00
C ASP A 139 -6.61 26.79 41.16
N MET A 140 -5.74 25.81 41.42
CA MET A 140 -4.73 25.97 42.47
C MET A 140 -3.70 27.03 42.07
N GLU A 141 -3.42 27.94 43.00
CA GLU A 141 -2.33 28.89 42.89
C GLU A 141 -1.31 28.61 43.99
N VAL A 142 -0.06 28.42 43.59
CA VAL A 142 1.05 28.23 44.52
C VAL A 142 1.78 29.56 44.64
N GLU A 143 1.81 30.17 45.83
CA GLU A 143 2.43 31.50 45.99
C GLU A 143 3.95 31.47 45.74
N THR A 144 4.63 30.40 46.13
CA THR A 144 6.08 30.22 45.98
C THR A 144 6.40 28.84 45.41
N VAL A 145 7.61 28.64 44.88
CA VAL A 145 8.03 27.31 44.43
C VAL A 145 7.86 26.28 45.56
N THR A 146 7.23 25.14 45.27
CA THR A 146 6.95 24.09 46.27
C THR A 146 7.55 22.79 45.82
N ARG A 147 8.35 22.15 46.68
CA ARG A 147 8.98 20.86 46.38
C ARG A 147 8.06 19.72 46.81
N LEU A 148 7.81 18.79 45.90
CA LEU A 148 7.14 17.53 46.17
C LEU A 148 8.17 16.41 46.29
N THR A 149 8.11 15.68 47.40
CA THR A 149 8.94 14.52 47.70
C THR A 149 8.12 13.23 47.65
N ARG A 150 8.77 12.06 47.76
CA ARG A 150 8.09 10.76 47.79
C ARG A 150 7.14 10.61 48.96
N GLU A 151 7.46 11.23 50.09
CA GLU A 151 6.61 11.26 51.29
C GLU A 151 5.44 12.24 51.16
N THR A 152 5.49 13.15 50.19
CA THR A 152 4.44 14.15 49.99
C THR A 152 3.17 13.47 49.51
N LYS A 153 2.08 13.63 50.26
CA LYS A 153 0.78 13.07 49.91
C LYS A 153 0.03 13.97 48.92
N VAL A 154 -0.08 13.55 47.66
CA VAL A 154 -0.83 14.26 46.61
C VAL A 154 -2.24 13.69 46.51
N VAL A 155 -3.25 14.50 46.82
CA VAL A 155 -4.66 14.12 46.78
C VAL A 155 -5.26 14.57 45.45
N LEU A 156 -5.85 13.63 44.71
CA LEU A 156 -6.59 13.85 43.48
C LEU A 156 -8.07 13.57 43.72
N ASN A 157 -8.92 14.53 43.36
CA ASN A 157 -10.34 14.48 43.70
C ASN A 157 -11.18 15.08 42.56
N SER A 158 -11.80 14.22 41.75
CA SER A 158 -12.68 14.64 40.64
C SER A 158 -12.03 15.66 39.70
N ILE A 159 -10.76 15.41 39.34
CA ILE A 159 -9.95 16.29 38.51
C ILE A 159 -9.62 15.62 37.17
N SER A 160 -9.53 16.45 36.12
CA SER A 160 -8.99 16.06 34.82
C SER A 160 -7.55 16.53 34.70
N LEU A 161 -6.62 15.65 34.36
CA LEU A 161 -5.20 16.02 34.18
C LEU A 161 -4.52 15.27 33.03
N PRO A 162 -3.43 15.81 32.47
CA PRO A 162 -2.63 15.10 31.47
C PRO A 162 -2.16 13.72 31.99
N GLY A 163 -2.27 12.68 31.17
CA GLY A 163 -1.82 11.33 31.55
C GLY A 163 -0.34 11.31 31.99
N ALA A 164 0.53 11.99 31.23
CA ALA A 164 1.94 12.14 31.57
C ALA A 164 2.17 12.75 32.97
N LEU A 165 1.32 13.69 33.39
CA LEU A 165 1.40 14.30 34.72
C LEU A 165 1.05 13.28 35.81
N LEU A 166 0.00 12.48 35.61
CA LEU A 166 -0.39 11.44 36.57
C LEU A 166 0.74 10.42 36.78
N PHE A 167 1.33 9.91 35.69
CA PHE A 167 2.37 8.90 35.76
C PHE A 167 3.60 9.40 36.52
N LYS A 168 4.01 10.64 36.25
CA LYS A 168 5.15 11.22 36.96
C LYS A 168 4.86 11.55 38.43
N LEU A 169 3.64 11.97 38.75
CA LEU A 169 3.20 12.12 40.14
C LEU A 169 3.26 10.78 40.88
N MET A 170 2.79 9.70 40.24
CA MET A 170 2.88 8.36 40.83
C MET A 170 4.32 7.88 41.02
N ALA A 171 5.27 8.33 40.19
CA ALA A 171 6.69 8.00 40.36
C ALA A 171 7.42 8.86 41.39
N SER A 172 6.88 10.04 41.72
CA SER A 172 7.60 11.04 42.53
C SER A 172 6.97 11.29 43.91
N THR A 173 5.72 10.87 44.14
CA THR A 173 4.92 11.25 45.33
C THR A 173 4.00 10.12 45.79
N ALA A 174 3.37 10.26 46.97
CA ALA A 174 2.33 9.36 47.45
C ALA A 174 0.95 9.84 46.98
N VAL A 175 0.39 9.21 45.94
CA VAL A 175 -0.87 9.63 45.31
C VAL A 175 -2.08 8.98 46.01
N GLU A 176 -3.09 9.78 46.36
CA GLU A 176 -4.38 9.34 46.88
C GLU A 176 -5.50 9.83 45.96
N ILE A 177 -6.26 8.91 45.38
CA ILE A 177 -7.44 9.23 44.56
C ILE A 177 -8.69 9.05 45.45
N LYS A 178 -9.39 10.15 45.75
CA LYS A 178 -10.61 10.13 46.58
C LYS A 178 -11.86 9.83 45.78
N ASN A 179 -11.98 10.44 44.61
CA ASN A 179 -13.09 10.29 43.67
C ASN A 179 -12.53 10.05 42.28
N LYS A 180 -13.36 9.49 41.39
CA LYS A 180 -12.97 9.18 40.00
C LYS A 180 -12.35 10.40 39.30
N ILE A 181 -11.17 10.23 38.72
CA ILE A 181 -10.42 11.25 37.97
C ILE A 181 -10.45 10.93 36.48
N THR A 182 -10.10 11.90 35.63
CA THR A 182 -9.98 11.70 34.18
C THR A 182 -8.58 12.04 33.69
N ILE A 183 -7.99 11.18 32.86
CA ILE A 183 -6.73 11.48 32.17
C ILE A 183 -6.96 11.71 30.67
N PHE A 184 -6.19 12.63 30.09
CA PHE A 184 -6.25 12.95 28.65
C PHE A 184 -4.84 13.08 28.05
N GLY A 185 -4.74 13.07 26.72
CA GLY A 185 -3.47 13.19 25.99
C GLY A 185 -2.86 14.60 26.05
N HIS A 186 -1.54 14.71 25.86
CA HIS A 186 -0.81 15.97 25.95
C HIS A 186 0.00 16.20 24.66
N ASP A 187 -0.18 17.38 24.05
CA ASP A 187 0.58 17.86 22.88
C ASP A 187 1.99 18.25 23.32
N LYS A 188 3.06 18.03 22.55
CA LYS A 188 4.43 18.39 23.00
C LYS A 188 4.64 19.90 23.22
N THR A 189 3.60 20.72 23.02
CA THR A 189 3.59 22.18 23.16
C THR A 189 3.00 22.64 24.51
N LEU A 190 3.60 23.68 25.08
CA LEU A 190 3.52 24.14 26.49
C LEU A 190 2.21 24.78 26.97
N ASP A 191 1.07 24.60 26.29
CA ASP A 191 -0.17 25.29 26.66
C ASP A 191 -1.31 24.35 27.09
N CYS A 192 -1.42 24.15 28.40
CA CYS A 192 -2.68 23.75 29.03
C CYS A 192 -3.54 25.00 29.27
N SER A 193 -4.56 25.20 28.45
CA SER A 193 -5.72 26.03 28.76
C SER A 193 -6.96 25.12 28.77
N PRO A 194 -7.84 25.20 29.79
CA PRO A 194 -9.14 24.55 29.73
C PRO A 194 -10.08 25.45 28.92
N GLU A 195 -10.03 25.38 27.58
CA GLU A 195 -11.03 26.04 26.72
C GLU A 195 -11.84 25.00 25.95
N GLU A 196 -13.14 25.04 26.26
CA GLU A 196 -14.33 24.52 25.56
C GLU A 196 -14.33 23.13 24.87
N PRO A 197 -15.40 22.33 25.07
CA PRO A 197 -15.59 21.06 24.39
C PRO A 197 -15.94 21.30 22.91
N GLY A 198 -14.93 21.47 22.04
CA GLY A 198 -15.22 21.83 20.64
C GLY A 198 -14.21 21.40 19.58
N VAL A 199 -12.90 21.41 19.85
CA VAL A 199 -11.89 21.16 18.79
C VAL A 199 -10.73 20.32 19.33
N ARG A 200 -10.72 19.01 19.04
CA ARG A 200 -9.62 18.10 19.40
C ARG A 200 -8.51 18.20 18.35
N THR A 201 -7.28 18.51 18.75
CA THR A 201 -6.09 18.32 17.89
C THR A 201 -5.67 16.85 17.88
N ALA A 202 -4.98 16.39 16.84
CA ALA A 202 -4.57 14.98 16.70
C ALA A 202 -3.64 14.48 17.83
N GLU A 203 -2.93 15.38 18.53
CA GLU A 203 -2.02 15.03 19.63
C GLU A 203 -2.73 14.91 21.00
N GLN A 204 -3.91 15.52 21.18
CA GLN A 204 -4.71 15.40 22.42
C GLN A 204 -5.33 14.00 22.62
N ASN A 205 -5.29 13.15 21.59
CA ASN A 205 -5.83 11.80 21.62
C ASN A 205 -4.79 10.74 22.08
N LYS A 206 -3.54 11.11 22.39
CA LYS A 206 -2.46 10.15 22.71
C LYS A 206 -1.91 10.31 24.12
N ILE A 207 -1.78 9.22 24.85
CA ILE A 207 -1.12 9.17 26.16
C ILE A 207 0.21 8.43 26.02
N PHE A 208 1.30 9.05 26.45
CA PHE A 208 2.62 8.41 26.49
C PHE A 208 2.99 8.02 27.92
N ILE A 209 3.49 6.79 28.08
CA ILE A 209 3.95 6.22 29.33
C ILE A 209 5.43 5.84 29.17
N SER A 210 6.31 6.67 29.71
CA SER A 210 7.73 6.39 29.77
C SER A 210 8.10 5.62 31.04
N GLY A 211 9.22 4.89 30.98
CA GLY A 211 9.81 4.25 32.15
C GLY A 211 10.28 5.28 33.20
N CYS A 212 10.34 4.86 34.47
CA CYS A 212 10.90 5.64 35.57
C CYS A 212 12.09 4.91 36.20
N SER A 213 12.87 5.61 37.05
CA SER A 213 14.00 5.01 37.78
C SER A 213 13.55 3.85 38.68
N GLU A 214 14.47 3.02 39.19
CA GLU A 214 14.12 1.90 40.08
C GLU A 214 13.31 2.36 41.28
N GLU A 215 13.78 3.42 41.94
CA GLU A 215 13.10 4.02 43.08
C GLU A 215 11.74 4.64 42.71
N GLY A 216 11.62 5.22 41.51
CA GLY A 216 10.35 5.69 40.98
C GLY A 216 9.37 4.55 40.74
N THR A 217 9.86 3.42 40.24
CA THR A 217 9.08 2.22 39.97
C THR A 217 8.48 1.65 41.26
N GLU A 218 9.25 1.54 42.34
CA GLU A 218 8.75 1.14 43.66
C GLU A 218 7.63 2.05 44.18
N GLN A 219 7.82 3.37 44.04
CA GLN A 219 6.82 4.37 44.44
C GLN A 219 5.52 4.20 43.65
N VAL A 220 5.61 3.99 42.34
CA VAL A 220 4.45 3.72 41.49
C VAL A 220 3.70 2.48 41.95
N TYR A 221 4.40 1.38 42.22
CA TYR A 221 3.78 0.14 42.70
C TYR A 221 3.07 0.31 44.05
N SER A 222 3.68 1.06 44.97
CA SER A 222 3.05 1.43 46.25
C SER A 222 1.75 2.22 46.03
N ASN A 223 1.76 3.17 45.08
CA ASN A 223 0.57 3.93 44.71
C ASN A 223 -0.52 3.06 44.09
N ILE A 224 -0.19 2.19 43.11
CA ILE A 224 -1.16 1.28 42.47
C ILE A 224 -1.91 0.44 43.51
N LYS A 225 -1.20 -0.08 44.53
CA LYS A 225 -1.82 -0.88 45.62
C LYS A 225 -2.83 -0.10 46.46
N ARG A 226 -2.68 1.22 46.55
CA ARG A 226 -3.51 2.10 47.38
C ARG A 226 -4.69 2.71 46.63
N ILE A 227 -4.55 2.88 45.31
CA ILE A 227 -5.56 3.52 44.47
C ILE A 227 -6.74 2.55 44.26
N PRO A 228 -8.00 3.00 44.47
CA PRO A 228 -9.17 2.16 44.19
C PRO A 228 -9.27 1.75 42.72
N ARG A 229 -9.79 0.56 42.46
CA ARG A 229 -10.09 0.08 41.09
C ARG A 229 -11.10 1.00 40.39
N ASN A 230 -11.04 1.07 39.05
CA ASN A 230 -11.93 1.88 38.21
C ASN A 230 -12.02 3.37 38.61
N SER A 231 -10.97 3.90 39.26
CA SER A 231 -10.93 5.29 39.73
C SER A 231 -10.34 6.25 38.71
N ILE A 232 -9.81 5.75 37.58
CA ILE A 232 -9.20 6.55 36.52
C ILE A 232 -10.00 6.35 35.23
N GLN A 233 -10.60 7.41 34.72
CA GLN A 233 -11.21 7.43 33.39
C GLN A 233 -10.17 7.84 32.35
N VAL A 234 -10.05 7.08 31.27
CA VAL A 234 -9.14 7.43 30.16
C VAL A 234 -9.93 8.11 29.05
N ASN A 235 -9.56 9.35 28.74
CA ASN A 235 -10.07 10.11 27.60
C ASN A 235 -8.96 10.30 26.56
N ALA A 236 -8.54 9.18 25.96
CA ALA A 236 -7.56 9.11 24.89
C ALA A 236 -7.92 7.97 23.94
N GLU A 237 -7.57 8.13 22.67
CA GLU A 237 -7.77 7.12 21.63
C GLU A 237 -6.60 6.12 21.61
N GLU A 238 -5.38 6.62 21.85
CA GLU A 238 -4.15 5.81 21.83
C GLU A 238 -3.38 5.90 23.15
N ILE A 239 -2.79 4.78 23.56
CA ILE A 239 -1.83 4.70 24.66
C ILE A 239 -0.53 4.09 24.13
N HIS A 240 0.54 4.85 24.24
CA HIS A 240 1.90 4.46 23.88
C HIS A 240 2.68 4.19 25.16
N ALA A 241 3.36 3.06 25.26
CA ALA A 241 4.23 2.76 26.39
C ALA A 241 5.57 2.20 25.91
N GLU A 242 6.65 2.71 26.52
CA GLU A 242 8.02 2.31 26.18
C GLU A 242 8.76 1.76 27.42
N GLY A 243 9.50 0.67 27.24
CA GLY A 243 10.34 0.05 28.26
C GLY A 243 9.55 -0.32 29.52
N ASN A 244 9.98 0.19 30.68
CA ASN A 244 9.29 -0.06 31.96
C ASN A 244 7.86 0.52 32.01
N GLY A 245 7.53 1.49 31.14
CA GLY A 245 6.17 2.03 31.01
C GLY A 245 5.15 0.96 30.62
N VAL A 246 5.57 -0.05 29.84
CA VAL A 246 4.69 -1.14 29.41
C VAL A 246 4.23 -2.00 30.60
N TYR A 247 5.16 -2.31 31.52
CA TYR A 247 4.85 -3.09 32.72
C TYR A 247 4.03 -2.31 33.74
N PHE A 248 4.31 -1.01 33.86
CA PHE A 248 3.47 -0.12 34.63
C PHE A 248 2.01 -0.18 34.15
N LEU A 249 1.79 -0.03 32.84
CA LEU A 249 0.46 -0.05 32.25
C LEU A 249 -0.26 -1.37 32.55
N LEU A 250 0.44 -2.50 32.42
CA LEU A 250 -0.10 -3.82 32.75
C LEU A 250 -0.55 -3.92 34.22
N LYS A 251 0.20 -3.33 35.15
CA LYS A 251 -0.08 -3.40 36.60
C LYS A 251 -1.12 -2.38 37.04
N ALA A 252 -1.18 -1.22 36.38
CA ALA A 252 -2.17 -0.18 36.63
C ALA A 252 -3.52 -0.46 35.97
N ARG A 253 -3.67 -1.59 35.25
CA ARG A 253 -4.85 -1.87 34.44
C ARG A 253 -6.18 -1.83 35.19
N ASP A 254 -6.20 -2.33 36.42
CA ASP A 254 -7.42 -2.41 37.24
C ASP A 254 -7.86 -1.02 37.74
N LEU A 255 -7.02 0.00 37.57
CA LEU A 255 -7.32 1.37 37.95
C LEU A 255 -8.20 2.06 36.89
N PHE A 256 -8.17 1.61 35.63
CA PHE A 256 -8.87 2.24 34.52
C PHE A 256 -10.32 1.76 34.37
N ASP A 257 -11.24 2.66 34.00
CA ASP A 257 -12.69 2.41 33.97
C ASP A 257 -13.23 1.64 32.74
N GLY A 258 -12.50 0.64 32.25
CA GLY A 258 -12.94 -0.22 31.14
C GLY A 258 -12.83 0.42 29.75
N CYS A 259 -11.96 1.42 29.60
CA CYS A 259 -11.62 2.04 28.32
C CYS A 259 -11.05 1.04 27.30
N SER A 260 -11.25 1.30 26.01
CA SER A 260 -10.75 0.46 24.90
C SER A 260 -9.85 1.22 23.92
N PRO A 261 -8.70 1.77 24.38
CA PRO A 261 -7.80 2.50 23.52
C PRO A 261 -7.00 1.57 22.60
N HIS A 262 -6.32 2.17 21.63
CA HIS A 262 -5.32 1.54 20.79
C HIS A 262 -3.99 1.53 21.56
N PHE A 263 -3.38 0.36 21.73
CA PHE A 263 -2.15 0.19 22.50
C PHE A 263 -0.94 -0.01 21.60
N PHE A 264 0.09 0.80 21.80
CA PHE A 264 1.38 0.70 21.12
C PHE A 264 2.47 0.51 22.18
N LEU A 265 2.96 -0.72 22.30
CA LEU A 265 3.82 -1.14 23.40
C LEU A 265 5.15 -1.63 22.87
N GLU A 266 6.23 -0.93 23.25
CA GLU A 266 7.59 -1.24 22.82
C GLU A 266 8.48 -1.47 24.04
N SER A 267 9.31 -2.51 24.01
CA SER A 267 10.35 -2.68 25.02
C SER A 267 11.63 -3.24 24.43
N SER A 268 12.74 -2.53 24.65
CA SER A 268 14.10 -3.01 24.36
C SER A 268 14.71 -3.83 25.50
N GLU A 269 14.06 -3.87 26.67
CA GLU A 269 14.58 -4.51 27.89
C GLU A 269 13.87 -5.84 28.16
N ARG A 270 14.68 -6.88 28.40
CA ARG A 270 14.22 -8.25 28.67
C ARG A 270 13.45 -8.40 29.97
N GLU A 271 14.05 -7.89 31.04
CA GLU A 271 13.47 -7.92 32.37
C GLU A 271 13.12 -6.48 32.74
N PRO A 272 11.90 -6.22 33.19
CA PRO A 272 11.61 -4.94 33.82
C PRO A 272 12.43 -4.81 35.09
N ILE A 273 12.83 -3.58 35.41
CA ILE A 273 13.67 -3.24 36.57
C ILE A 273 13.20 -3.93 37.87
N TRP A 274 11.89 -4.12 38.05
CA TRP A 274 11.33 -4.67 39.28
C TRP A 274 11.58 -6.19 39.48
N GLU A 275 11.88 -6.96 38.45
CA GLU A 275 12.30 -8.38 38.63
C GLU A 275 13.72 -8.49 39.20
N ARG A 276 14.52 -7.40 39.17
CA ARG A 276 15.84 -7.29 39.79
C ARG A 276 15.80 -6.80 41.24
N LEU A 277 14.65 -6.31 41.73
CA LEU A 277 14.53 -5.85 43.10
C LEU A 277 14.56 -7.05 44.06
N PRO A 278 15.25 -6.95 45.22
CA PRO A 278 15.20 -8.00 46.22
C PRO A 278 13.75 -8.27 46.59
N ARG A 279 13.34 -9.54 46.57
CA ARG A 279 12.09 -9.98 47.18
C ARG A 279 12.16 -9.68 48.67
N HIS A 280 11.88 -8.44 49.07
CA HIS A 280 11.63 -8.10 50.46
C HIS A 280 10.26 -8.68 50.82
N GLU A 281 10.30 -9.93 51.28
CA GLU A 281 9.33 -10.60 52.14
C GLU A 281 7.87 -10.15 51.95
N SER A 282 7.24 -10.63 50.90
CA SER A 282 5.80 -10.91 50.94
C SER A 282 5.58 -12.35 50.47
N HIS A 283 5.46 -13.25 51.44
CA HIS A 283 4.72 -14.48 51.25
C HIS A 283 3.33 -14.12 50.72
N GLU A 284 3.09 -14.31 49.42
CA GLU A 284 1.80 -14.66 48.79
C GLU A 284 1.90 -14.54 47.25
N GLU A 285 2.86 -15.23 46.65
CA GLU A 285 2.79 -15.59 45.22
C GLU A 285 3.18 -17.06 45.10
N ASN A 286 2.38 -17.93 45.72
CA ASN A 286 2.35 -19.36 45.41
C ASN A 286 0.91 -19.72 45.05
N GLU A 287 0.77 -20.48 43.97
CA GLU A 287 -0.44 -21.10 43.43
C GLU A 287 -1.04 -22.18 44.38
N THR A 288 -1.00 -21.96 45.69
CA THR A 288 -1.56 -22.87 46.71
C THR A 288 -2.52 -22.17 47.69
N GLY A 289 -2.82 -20.88 47.48
CA GLY A 289 -3.80 -20.10 48.26
C GLY A 289 -5.27 -20.37 47.91
N GLU A 290 -5.61 -21.58 47.46
CA GLU A 290 -6.98 -21.96 47.13
C GLU A 290 -7.80 -22.45 48.34
N ALA A 291 -7.15 -22.74 49.47
CA ALA A 291 -7.81 -23.41 50.59
C ALA A 291 -8.40 -22.46 51.66
N GLY A 292 -8.32 -21.13 51.50
CA GLY A 292 -8.70 -20.18 52.56
C GLY A 292 -9.60 -19.01 52.16
N LEU A 293 -9.95 -18.85 50.88
CA LEU A 293 -10.79 -17.74 50.43
C LEU A 293 -12.28 -18.12 50.50
N SER A 294 -13.11 -17.17 50.91
CA SER A 294 -14.56 -17.32 50.84
C SER A 294 -15.00 -17.48 49.37
N VAL A 295 -16.14 -18.16 49.14
CA VAL A 295 -16.69 -18.36 47.79
C VAL A 295 -16.91 -17.02 47.08
N ASP A 296 -17.26 -15.96 47.82
CA ASP A 296 -17.50 -14.63 47.28
C ASP A 296 -16.20 -13.91 46.87
N GLU A 297 -15.09 -14.05 47.60
CA GLU A 297 -13.79 -13.46 47.21
C GLU A 297 -13.15 -14.14 45.99
N ARG A 298 -13.43 -15.43 45.79
CA ARG A 298 -13.04 -16.17 44.57
C ARG A 298 -13.83 -15.72 43.34
N VAL A 299 -15.12 -15.44 43.52
CA VAL A 299 -15.99 -14.93 42.46
C VAL A 299 -15.60 -13.49 42.09
N GLU A 300 -15.25 -12.63 43.06
CA GLU A 300 -14.81 -11.26 42.77
C GLU A 300 -13.43 -11.15 42.11
N ARG A 301 -12.46 -12.04 42.42
CA ARG A 301 -11.17 -12.08 41.70
C ARG A 301 -11.30 -12.63 40.28
N ASN A 302 -12.22 -13.55 40.04
CA ASN A 302 -12.52 -14.06 38.69
C ASN A 302 -13.34 -13.06 37.85
N ASN A 303 -13.93 -12.04 38.47
CA ASN A 303 -14.60 -10.91 37.80
C ASN A 303 -13.63 -9.75 37.49
N THR A 304 -12.41 -10.05 37.04
CA THR A 304 -11.55 -9.00 36.46
C THR A 304 -12.15 -8.65 35.09
N SER A 305 -12.57 -7.40 34.89
CA SER A 305 -13.15 -6.98 33.61
C SER A 305 -12.15 -7.24 32.46
N PRO A 306 -12.55 -7.94 31.37
CA PRO A 306 -11.66 -8.25 30.26
C PRO A 306 -11.03 -6.98 29.69
N TRP A 307 -9.75 -7.05 29.32
CA TRP A 307 -9.11 -6.00 28.53
C TRP A 307 -9.84 -5.88 27.19
N LYS A 308 -10.70 -4.89 27.07
CA LYS A 308 -11.29 -4.54 25.78
C LYS A 308 -10.24 -3.74 25.01
N VAL A 309 -9.57 -4.37 24.05
CA VAL A 309 -8.52 -3.73 23.25
C VAL A 309 -8.99 -3.64 21.82
N LYS A 310 -9.01 -2.42 21.28
CA LYS A 310 -9.33 -2.23 19.88
C LYS A 310 -8.13 -2.56 18.99
N GLU A 311 -6.98 -1.96 19.26
CA GLU A 311 -5.72 -2.27 18.56
C GLU A 311 -4.62 -2.59 19.55
N LEU A 312 -3.79 -3.59 19.26
CA LEU A 312 -2.66 -4.00 20.06
C LEU A 312 -1.42 -4.17 19.18
N ASN A 313 -0.44 -3.31 19.35
CA ASN A 313 0.87 -3.41 18.71
C ASN A 313 1.92 -3.70 19.79
N LEU A 314 2.56 -4.87 19.70
CA LEU A 314 3.63 -5.31 20.60
C LEU A 314 4.93 -5.47 19.81
N THR A 315 5.96 -4.71 20.20
CA THR A 315 7.29 -4.79 19.59
C THR A 315 8.37 -5.15 20.61
N GLY A 316 9.32 -5.97 20.19
CA GLY A 316 10.44 -6.39 21.02
C GLY A 316 10.01 -7.15 22.28
N TYR A 317 10.63 -6.90 23.42
CA TYR A 317 10.31 -7.58 24.67
C TYR A 317 8.90 -7.28 25.22
N ALA A 318 8.18 -6.29 24.65
CA ALA A 318 6.78 -6.05 25.01
C ALA A 318 5.89 -7.25 24.65
N LEU A 319 6.30 -8.09 23.70
CA LEU A 319 5.64 -9.35 23.37
C LEU A 319 5.39 -10.22 24.60
N GLY A 320 6.32 -10.26 25.56
CA GLY A 320 6.21 -11.09 26.78
C GLY A 320 4.94 -10.84 27.60
N ILE A 321 4.31 -9.68 27.43
CA ILE A 321 3.06 -9.30 28.09
C ILE A 321 1.86 -10.05 27.54
N LEU A 322 1.91 -10.59 26.33
CA LEU A 322 0.77 -11.28 25.72
C LEU A 322 0.25 -12.44 26.59
N SER A 323 1.16 -13.20 27.22
CA SER A 323 0.81 -14.27 28.17
C SER A 323 0.18 -13.76 29.48
N LYS A 324 0.36 -12.48 29.80
CA LYS A 324 -0.09 -11.80 31.03
C LYS A 324 -1.41 -11.05 30.84
N LEU A 325 -1.83 -10.76 29.59
CA LEU A 325 -3.04 -9.97 29.29
C LEU A 325 -4.35 -10.70 29.63
N ARG A 326 -4.36 -12.04 29.71
CA ARG A 326 -5.53 -12.88 30.06
C ARG A 326 -6.82 -12.46 29.34
N PHE A 327 -6.83 -12.50 28.00
CA PHE A 327 -8.06 -12.30 27.24
C PHE A 327 -9.03 -13.46 27.45
N HIS A 328 -10.32 -13.17 27.28
CA HIS A 328 -11.40 -14.16 27.31
C HIS A 328 -11.98 -14.38 25.91
N GLU A 329 -12.79 -15.41 25.77
CA GLU A 329 -13.43 -15.79 24.50
C GLU A 329 -14.27 -14.67 23.88
N GLU A 330 -14.90 -13.83 24.73
CA GLU A 330 -15.72 -12.68 24.32
C GLU A 330 -14.90 -11.44 23.89
N ASN A 331 -13.57 -11.49 23.97
CA ASN A 331 -12.75 -10.35 23.59
C ASN A 331 -12.77 -10.14 22.07
N GLU A 332 -12.83 -8.88 21.64
CA GLU A 332 -12.82 -8.49 20.23
C GLU A 332 -11.67 -7.51 19.99
N ILE A 333 -10.71 -7.91 19.16
CA ILE A 333 -9.55 -7.11 18.75
C ILE A 333 -9.72 -6.75 17.27
N GLU A 334 -9.63 -5.46 16.95
CA GLU A 334 -9.65 -4.99 15.56
C GLU A 334 -8.31 -5.29 14.87
N THR A 335 -7.20 -4.91 15.48
CA THR A 335 -5.86 -5.10 14.90
C THR A 335 -4.87 -5.62 15.94
N LEU A 336 -4.16 -6.70 15.61
CA LEU A 336 -3.06 -7.24 16.39
C LEU A 336 -1.78 -7.22 15.54
N VAL A 337 -0.75 -6.49 16.00
CA VAL A 337 0.57 -6.46 15.38
C VAL A 337 1.60 -6.99 16.38
N LEU A 338 2.36 -8.00 15.96
CA LEU A 338 3.41 -8.62 16.77
C LEU A 338 4.73 -8.59 15.99
N ASP A 339 5.74 -7.92 16.53
CA ASP A 339 7.03 -7.76 15.85
C ASP A 339 8.20 -8.06 16.80
N ALA A 340 9.08 -8.97 16.38
CA ALA A 340 10.30 -9.31 17.10
C ALA A 340 11.50 -9.37 16.16
N GLU A 341 12.54 -8.60 16.48
CA GLU A 341 13.80 -8.62 15.73
C GLU A 341 14.77 -9.68 16.26
N LYS A 342 14.59 -10.15 17.50
CA LYS A 342 15.52 -11.06 18.17
C LYS A 342 14.80 -12.25 18.83
N PRO A 343 15.43 -13.44 18.87
CA PRO A 343 14.82 -14.62 19.50
C PRO A 343 14.67 -14.46 21.03
N GLY A 344 15.48 -13.59 21.65
CA GLY A 344 15.37 -13.29 23.08
C GLY A 344 14.02 -12.68 23.47
N GLU A 345 13.41 -11.91 22.56
CA GLU A 345 12.19 -11.12 22.80
C GLU A 345 10.95 -12.00 22.98
N ILE A 346 10.96 -13.19 22.38
CA ILE A 346 9.86 -14.17 22.45
C ILE A 346 10.13 -15.30 23.45
N SER A 347 11.32 -15.35 24.05
CA SER A 347 11.81 -16.51 24.80
C SER A 347 10.95 -16.90 26.02
N GLU A 348 10.22 -15.95 26.60
CA GLU A 348 9.28 -16.21 27.69
C GLU A 348 7.98 -16.84 27.19
N ILE A 349 7.46 -16.34 26.08
CA ILE A 349 6.20 -16.82 25.50
C ILE A 349 6.36 -18.23 24.96
N LEU A 350 7.51 -18.56 24.38
CA LEU A 350 7.77 -19.91 23.90
C LEU A 350 7.75 -20.98 24.99
N LYS A 351 7.93 -20.60 26.27
CA LYS A 351 7.80 -21.53 27.41
C LYS A 351 6.35 -21.90 27.74
N THR A 352 5.38 -21.15 27.20
CA THR A 352 3.96 -21.43 27.42
C THR A 352 3.51 -22.64 26.61
N GLU A 353 2.42 -23.27 27.06
CA GLU A 353 1.79 -24.37 26.32
C GLU A 353 1.17 -23.86 25.01
N ASN A 354 1.08 -24.74 24.01
CA ASN A 354 0.41 -24.40 22.75
C ASN A 354 -1.06 -24.08 22.99
N CYS A 355 -1.61 -23.13 22.23
CA CYS A 355 -2.99 -22.66 22.38
C CYS A 355 -3.37 -22.15 23.78
N SER A 356 -2.39 -21.73 24.60
CA SER A 356 -2.63 -21.22 25.96
C SER A 356 -2.96 -19.72 26.00
N ILE A 357 -2.59 -18.98 24.95
CA ILE A 357 -2.81 -17.53 24.85
C ILE A 357 -4.09 -17.29 24.05
N TRP A 358 -5.21 -17.13 24.76
CA TRP A 358 -6.47 -16.72 24.14
C TRP A 358 -6.39 -15.27 23.65
N LEU A 359 -6.92 -15.00 22.45
CA LEU A 359 -7.06 -13.64 21.89
C LEU A 359 -8.53 -13.21 21.75
N GLY A 360 -9.45 -14.17 21.73
CA GLY A 360 -10.87 -13.94 21.39
C GLY A 360 -11.07 -13.89 19.87
N LYS A 361 -11.94 -12.99 19.41
CA LYS A 361 -12.15 -12.67 18.00
C LYS A 361 -11.17 -11.59 17.57
N VAL A 362 -10.48 -11.80 16.45
CA VAL A 362 -9.49 -10.87 15.91
C VAL A 362 -9.78 -10.61 14.44
N ARG A 363 -9.97 -9.33 14.09
CA ARG A 363 -10.27 -8.91 12.72
C ARG A 363 -9.02 -8.85 11.85
N SER A 364 -7.89 -8.37 12.35
CA SER A 364 -6.63 -8.29 11.58
C SER A 364 -5.45 -8.72 12.43
N VAL A 365 -4.57 -9.55 11.87
CA VAL A 365 -3.34 -10.01 12.53
C VAL A 365 -2.16 -9.85 11.57
N ALA A 366 -1.13 -9.15 12.03
CA ALA A 366 0.16 -9.04 11.36
C ALA A 366 1.26 -9.54 12.31
N ILE A 367 2.05 -10.54 11.89
CA ILE A 367 3.16 -11.06 12.68
C ILE A 367 4.44 -11.01 11.85
N VAL A 368 5.48 -10.38 12.39
CA VAL A 368 6.73 -10.08 11.68
C VAL A 368 7.93 -10.60 12.46
N GLY A 369 8.94 -11.09 11.74
CA GLY A 369 10.20 -11.51 12.33
C GLY A 369 10.07 -12.71 13.28
N TYR A 370 10.85 -12.76 14.36
CA TYR A 370 10.81 -13.87 15.30
C TYR A 370 9.43 -14.05 15.97
N ALA A 371 8.54 -13.05 15.93
CA ALA A 371 7.23 -13.13 16.57
C ALA A 371 6.36 -14.25 15.99
N VAL A 372 6.64 -14.70 14.76
CA VAL A 372 5.90 -15.80 14.13
C VAL A 372 6.03 -17.12 14.88
N GLU A 373 7.13 -17.35 15.60
CA GLU A 373 7.31 -18.53 16.47
C GLU A 373 6.25 -18.62 17.59
N ILE A 374 5.57 -17.51 17.92
CA ILE A 374 4.50 -17.47 18.90
C ILE A 374 3.18 -18.01 18.35
N LEU A 375 3.03 -18.12 17.02
CA LEU A 375 1.77 -18.50 16.38
C LEU A 375 1.12 -19.78 16.96
N PRO A 376 1.85 -20.89 17.22
CA PRO A 376 1.28 -22.09 17.86
C PRO A 376 0.82 -21.88 19.31
N LYS A 377 1.27 -20.81 19.97
CA LYS A 377 0.88 -20.46 21.35
C LYS A 377 -0.45 -19.69 21.38
N LEU A 378 -0.84 -19.07 20.27
CA LEU A 378 -2.05 -18.27 20.15
C LEU A 378 -3.28 -19.15 19.96
N LYS A 379 -4.39 -18.74 20.56
CA LYS A 379 -5.71 -19.36 20.38
C LYS A 379 -6.74 -18.31 20.00
N ILE A 380 -7.25 -18.44 18.78
CA ILE A 380 -8.29 -17.60 18.20
C ILE A 380 -9.64 -18.33 18.33
N HIS A 381 -10.71 -17.57 18.55
CA HIS A 381 -12.08 -18.10 18.65
C HIS A 381 -12.46 -18.95 17.42
N GLU A 382 -13.21 -20.04 17.62
CA GLU A 382 -13.60 -20.97 16.54
C GLU A 382 -14.42 -20.27 15.44
N GLU A 383 -15.39 -19.45 15.84
CA GLU A 383 -16.21 -18.64 14.92
C GLU A 383 -15.54 -17.37 14.39
N ASN A 384 -14.23 -17.17 14.59
CA ASN A 384 -13.55 -15.95 14.14
C ASN A 384 -13.65 -15.79 12.62
N ALA A 385 -14.00 -14.58 12.19
CA ALA A 385 -13.99 -14.16 10.79
C ALA A 385 -12.99 -13.01 10.65
N MET A 386 -11.76 -13.37 10.29
CA MET A 386 -10.64 -12.45 10.12
C MET A 386 -10.72 -11.77 8.76
N GLU A 387 -10.45 -10.47 8.72
CA GLU A 387 -10.23 -9.75 7.48
C GLU A 387 -8.84 -10.05 6.92
N LEU A 388 -7.77 -9.86 7.71
CA LEU A 388 -6.39 -10.01 7.23
C LEU A 388 -5.54 -10.88 8.15
N PHE A 389 -4.86 -11.87 7.57
CA PHE A 389 -3.77 -12.63 8.19
C PHE A 389 -2.48 -12.43 7.41
N PHE A 390 -1.54 -11.65 7.95
CA PHE A 390 -0.26 -11.30 7.33
C PHE A 390 0.91 -11.86 8.13
N LEU A 391 1.80 -12.62 7.48
CA LEU A 391 3.04 -13.11 8.07
C LEU A 391 4.23 -12.74 7.17
N ASN A 392 5.27 -12.12 7.74
CA ASN A 392 6.51 -11.80 7.02
C ASN A 392 7.76 -12.22 7.80
N LEU A 393 8.67 -12.91 7.12
CA LEU A 393 9.82 -13.57 7.72
C LEU A 393 11.05 -13.56 6.82
N ASP A 394 12.05 -12.74 7.17
CA ASP A 394 13.25 -12.59 6.33
C ASP A 394 14.33 -13.68 6.57
N LYS A 395 14.18 -14.56 7.59
CA LYS A 395 15.20 -15.57 7.94
C LYS A 395 14.63 -16.93 8.35
N THR A 396 15.34 -18.01 8.01
CA THR A 396 15.02 -19.41 8.40
C THR A 396 14.94 -19.64 9.90
N GLU A 397 15.77 -18.94 10.69
CA GLU A 397 15.88 -19.14 12.14
C GLU A 397 14.60 -18.78 12.90
N HIS A 398 13.61 -18.18 12.23
CA HIS A 398 12.40 -17.61 12.80
C HIS A 398 11.16 -18.54 12.73
N ILE A 399 11.31 -19.83 12.37
CA ILE A 399 10.16 -20.76 12.20
C ILE A 399 10.34 -22.14 12.85
N THR A 400 11.40 -22.34 13.63
CA THR A 400 11.76 -23.63 14.22
C THR A 400 10.70 -24.24 15.14
N GLU A 401 9.99 -23.43 15.94
CA GLU A 401 8.88 -23.89 16.79
C GLU A 401 7.63 -24.14 15.96
N VAL A 402 7.29 -23.25 15.03
CA VAL A 402 6.10 -23.41 14.16
C VAL A 402 6.18 -24.68 13.32
N LEU A 403 7.37 -25.01 12.80
CA LEU A 403 7.57 -26.21 11.99
C LEU A 403 7.39 -27.53 12.76
N LYS A 404 7.51 -27.52 14.10
CA LYS A 404 7.21 -28.69 14.95
C LYS A 404 5.71 -28.99 15.00
N ALA A 405 4.85 -28.02 14.71
CA ALA A 405 3.42 -28.21 14.68
C ALA A 405 3.02 -29.20 13.57
N GLU A 406 1.96 -29.99 13.81
CA GLU A 406 1.41 -30.87 12.77
C GLU A 406 0.79 -30.03 11.64
N ASN A 407 0.71 -30.60 10.43
CA ASN A 407 0.04 -29.92 9.33
C ASN A 407 -1.45 -29.73 9.66
N ASN A 408 -2.02 -28.59 9.27
CA ASN A 408 -3.40 -28.20 9.61
C ASN A 408 -3.69 -28.18 11.13
N SER A 409 -2.71 -27.86 11.97
CA SER A 409 -2.93 -27.78 13.44
C SER A 409 -3.16 -26.35 13.95
N ILE A 410 -2.70 -25.33 13.22
CA ILE A 410 -2.81 -23.93 13.63
C ILE A 410 -4.14 -23.35 13.15
N TRP A 411 -5.10 -23.20 14.06
CA TRP A 411 -6.40 -22.63 13.75
C TRP A 411 -6.36 -21.10 13.72
N VAL A 412 -6.80 -20.51 12.61
CA VAL A 412 -6.90 -19.04 12.44
C VAL A 412 -8.32 -18.54 12.15
N GLY A 413 -9.31 -19.45 12.12
CA GLY A 413 -10.70 -19.15 11.79
C GLY A 413 -10.97 -19.08 10.29
N ARG A 414 -12.05 -18.37 9.91
CA ARG A 414 -12.30 -17.94 8.54
C ARG A 414 -11.48 -16.67 8.27
N MET A 415 -11.00 -16.49 7.04
CA MET A 415 -10.20 -15.32 6.68
C MET A 415 -10.51 -14.83 5.26
N ASN A 416 -10.56 -13.50 5.08
CA ASN A 416 -10.75 -12.87 3.77
C ASN A 416 -9.43 -12.75 3.02
N TYR A 417 -8.34 -12.34 3.69
CA TYR A 417 -7.01 -12.16 3.09
C TYR A 417 -5.96 -12.99 3.83
N LEU A 418 -5.21 -13.81 3.09
CA LEU A 418 -4.01 -14.50 3.58
C LEU A 418 -2.82 -14.01 2.77
N ILE A 419 -1.85 -13.38 3.45
CA ILE A 419 -0.61 -12.90 2.83
C ILE A 419 0.58 -13.51 3.57
N LEU A 420 1.40 -14.25 2.82
CA LEU A 420 2.62 -14.87 3.33
C LEU A 420 3.81 -14.43 2.46
N CYS A 421 4.82 -13.86 3.12
CA CYS A 421 6.05 -13.40 2.47
C CYS A 421 7.25 -14.21 2.97
N GLU A 422 8.17 -14.50 2.06
CA GLU A 422 9.48 -15.09 2.36
C GLU A 422 9.39 -16.43 3.12
N TYR A 423 10.12 -16.60 4.22
CA TYR A 423 10.13 -17.84 5.00
C TYR A 423 8.77 -18.17 5.63
N ALA A 424 7.84 -17.20 5.71
CA ALA A 424 6.51 -17.44 6.23
C ALA A 424 5.73 -18.43 5.37
N MET A 425 6.14 -18.63 4.12
CA MET A 425 5.58 -19.66 3.25
C MET A 425 5.63 -21.05 3.86
N GLN A 426 6.70 -21.41 4.59
CA GLN A 426 6.82 -22.75 5.19
C GLN A 426 5.74 -23.05 6.24
N ILE A 427 5.00 -22.03 6.68
CA ILE A 427 3.93 -22.13 7.66
C ILE A 427 2.59 -22.43 6.98
N LEU A 428 2.45 -22.18 5.68
CA LEU A 428 1.22 -22.42 4.93
C LEU A 428 0.64 -23.83 5.16
N PRO A 429 1.42 -24.94 5.14
CA PRO A 429 0.89 -26.28 5.43
C PRO A 429 0.43 -26.50 6.88
N LYS A 430 0.85 -25.62 7.81
CA LYS A 430 0.52 -25.70 9.24
C LYS A 430 -0.80 -24.99 9.56
N ILE A 431 -1.18 -24.00 8.76
CA ILE A 431 -2.41 -23.24 8.90
C ILE A 431 -3.61 -24.11 8.54
N ARG A 432 -4.58 -24.18 9.44
CA ARG A 432 -5.88 -24.83 9.22
C ARG A 432 -6.90 -23.81 8.77
N ILE A 433 -7.27 -23.87 7.50
CA ILE A 433 -8.34 -23.04 6.92
C ILE A 433 -9.69 -23.74 7.10
N HIS A 434 -10.70 -23.01 7.55
CA HIS A 434 -12.07 -23.54 7.69
C HIS A 434 -12.60 -24.05 6.33
N GLU A 435 -13.31 -25.19 6.30
CA GLU A 435 -13.78 -25.82 5.05
C GLU A 435 -14.72 -24.92 4.23
N GLU A 436 -15.60 -24.18 4.91
CA GLU A 436 -16.51 -23.19 4.33
C GLU A 436 -15.87 -21.80 4.11
N ASN A 437 -14.55 -21.66 4.25
CA ASN A 437 -13.89 -20.37 4.03
C ASN A 437 -14.00 -19.94 2.56
N VAL A 438 -14.47 -18.72 2.35
CA VAL A 438 -14.44 -18.02 1.06
C VAL A 438 -13.46 -16.87 1.21
N MET A 439 -12.23 -17.09 0.75
CA MET A 439 -11.15 -16.13 0.81
C MET A 439 -11.28 -15.15 -0.35
N ASP A 440 -11.23 -13.85 -0.07
CA ASP A 440 -11.18 -12.80 -1.08
C ASP A 440 -9.82 -12.79 -1.79
N ASN A 441 -8.70 -12.96 -1.07
CA ASN A 441 -7.38 -13.03 -1.70
C ASN A 441 -6.36 -13.93 -0.97
N LEU A 442 -5.62 -14.73 -1.74
CA LEU A 442 -4.42 -15.47 -1.34
C LEU A 442 -3.18 -14.85 -2.01
N GLY A 443 -2.38 -14.11 -1.26
CA GLY A 443 -1.13 -13.49 -1.73
C GLY A 443 0.10 -14.22 -1.21
N LEU A 444 0.92 -14.78 -2.08
CA LEU A 444 2.15 -15.48 -1.71
C LEU A 444 3.33 -14.89 -2.48
N ASP A 445 4.37 -14.46 -1.76
CA ASP A 445 5.53 -13.77 -2.34
C ASP A 445 6.83 -14.37 -1.80
N VAL A 446 7.71 -14.82 -2.69
CA VAL A 446 8.97 -15.49 -2.34
C VAL A 446 10.05 -15.17 -3.35
N ASP A 447 11.11 -14.52 -2.88
CA ASP A 447 12.26 -14.19 -3.72
C ASP A 447 13.32 -15.31 -3.75
N GLU A 448 13.43 -16.15 -2.72
CA GLU A 448 14.42 -17.23 -2.65
C GLU A 448 13.81 -18.64 -2.64
N GLY A 449 14.28 -19.52 -3.54
CA GLY A 449 13.77 -20.90 -3.66
C GLY A 449 13.96 -21.77 -2.42
N GLY A 450 14.91 -21.44 -1.55
CA GLY A 450 15.11 -22.10 -0.26
C GLY A 450 13.85 -22.08 0.61
N HIS A 451 13.04 -21.04 0.50
CA HIS A 451 11.88 -20.78 1.35
C HIS A 451 10.72 -21.77 1.11
N ILE A 452 10.72 -22.50 -0.01
CA ILE A 452 9.63 -23.41 -0.40
C ILE A 452 10.05 -24.89 -0.46
N THR A 453 11.30 -25.20 -0.15
CA THR A 453 11.90 -26.53 -0.36
C THR A 453 11.11 -27.66 0.31
N GLU A 454 10.64 -27.46 1.54
CA GLU A 454 9.84 -28.47 2.25
C GLU A 454 8.43 -28.64 1.65
N ILE A 455 7.83 -27.56 1.17
CA ILE A 455 6.51 -27.60 0.53
C ILE A 455 6.57 -28.35 -0.80
N LEU A 456 7.64 -28.18 -1.57
CA LEU A 456 7.80 -28.86 -2.85
C LEU A 456 7.85 -30.39 -2.70
N LYS A 457 8.32 -30.91 -1.57
CA LYS A 457 8.35 -32.35 -1.24
C LYS A 457 6.96 -32.91 -0.92
N MET A 458 5.97 -32.07 -0.62
CA MET A 458 4.62 -32.50 -0.28
C MET A 458 3.88 -33.04 -1.51
N GLU A 459 2.85 -33.86 -1.29
CA GLU A 459 1.98 -34.34 -2.35
C GLU A 459 1.17 -33.18 -2.96
N ASN A 460 0.77 -33.31 -4.23
CA ASN A 460 -0.07 -32.30 -4.89
C ASN A 460 -1.44 -32.22 -4.21
N LYS A 461 -2.01 -31.01 -4.11
CA LYS A 461 -3.28 -30.72 -3.43
C LYS A 461 -3.32 -31.07 -1.94
N SER A 462 -2.16 -31.20 -1.29
CA SER A 462 -2.06 -31.50 0.14
C SER A 462 -2.30 -30.28 1.05
N ILE A 463 -2.21 -29.07 0.49
CA ILE A 463 -2.46 -27.81 1.20
C ILE A 463 -3.85 -27.32 0.80
N TRP A 464 -4.82 -27.35 1.72
CA TRP A 464 -6.19 -26.93 1.43
C TRP A 464 -6.33 -25.41 1.48
N ALA A 465 -6.68 -24.78 0.35
CA ALA A 465 -6.91 -23.35 0.23
C ALA A 465 -8.40 -22.94 0.32
N GLY A 466 -9.33 -23.90 0.22
CA GLY A 466 -10.77 -23.63 0.24
C GLY A 466 -11.32 -23.02 -1.06
N LYS A 467 -12.25 -22.06 -0.94
CA LYS A 467 -12.73 -21.21 -2.04
C LYS A 467 -11.91 -19.91 -2.01
N VAL A 468 -11.33 -19.51 -3.14
CA VAL A 468 -10.44 -18.35 -3.28
C VAL A 468 -10.90 -17.52 -4.48
N ARG A 469 -11.29 -16.26 -4.25
CA ARG A 469 -11.72 -15.32 -5.30
C ARG A 469 -10.55 -14.66 -6.02
N GLY A 470 -9.50 -14.27 -5.30
CA GLY A 470 -8.28 -13.68 -5.87
C GLY A 470 -7.04 -14.48 -5.45
N MET A 471 -6.08 -14.65 -6.35
CA MET A 471 -4.81 -15.30 -6.03
C MET A 471 -3.67 -14.60 -6.74
N THR A 472 -2.66 -14.19 -5.98
CA THR A 472 -1.43 -13.57 -6.47
C THR A 472 -0.24 -14.41 -6.01
N LEU A 473 0.50 -14.99 -6.94
CA LEU A 473 1.73 -15.75 -6.66
C LEU A 473 2.91 -15.09 -7.35
N LYS A 474 3.91 -14.69 -6.56
CA LYS A 474 5.12 -14.01 -7.04
C LYS A 474 6.38 -14.81 -6.75
N GLY A 475 7.32 -14.73 -7.69
CA GLY A 475 8.61 -15.39 -7.58
C GLY A 475 8.49 -16.91 -7.44
N TYR A 476 9.26 -17.49 -6.52
CA TYR A 476 9.25 -18.94 -6.28
C TYR A 476 7.90 -19.45 -5.75
N ALA A 477 7.03 -18.59 -5.21
CA ALA A 477 5.70 -18.99 -4.71
C ALA A 477 4.84 -19.68 -5.77
N ILE A 478 5.07 -19.38 -7.06
CA ILE A 478 4.35 -20.01 -8.17
C ILE A 478 4.52 -21.54 -8.18
N GLN A 479 5.67 -22.06 -7.72
CA GLN A 479 5.92 -23.51 -7.69
C GLN A 479 5.05 -24.27 -6.68
N ILE A 480 4.37 -23.55 -5.78
CA ILE A 480 3.46 -24.14 -4.79
C ILE A 480 2.07 -24.36 -5.39
N LEU A 481 1.73 -23.75 -6.53
CA LEU A 481 0.40 -23.87 -7.14
C LEU A 481 -0.10 -25.32 -7.30
N PRO A 482 0.72 -26.33 -7.70
CA PRO A 482 0.29 -27.74 -7.74
C PRO A 482 0.00 -28.36 -6.37
N LYS A 483 0.57 -27.80 -5.30
CA LYS A 483 0.39 -28.25 -3.90
C LYS A 483 -0.91 -27.74 -3.29
N LEU A 484 -1.49 -26.68 -3.85
CA LEU A 484 -2.76 -26.12 -3.41
C LEU A 484 -3.96 -26.97 -3.88
N GLY A 485 -4.85 -27.27 -2.95
CA GLY A 485 -6.13 -27.92 -3.17
C GLY A 485 -7.27 -26.91 -3.04
N PHE A 486 -8.12 -26.83 -4.06
CA PHE A 486 -9.26 -25.92 -4.11
C PHE A 486 -10.58 -26.67 -4.05
N HIS A 487 -11.63 -25.99 -3.60
CA HIS A 487 -13.00 -26.50 -3.68
C HIS A 487 -13.43 -26.75 -5.14
N LYS A 488 -14.35 -27.70 -5.37
CA LYS A 488 -14.79 -28.07 -6.74
C LYS A 488 -15.48 -26.91 -7.49
N GLU A 489 -16.16 -26.06 -6.73
CA GLU A 489 -16.88 -24.85 -7.19
C GLU A 489 -16.02 -23.59 -7.03
N ASN A 490 -14.69 -23.71 -7.15
CA ASN A 490 -13.83 -22.54 -7.05
C ASN A 490 -13.92 -21.68 -8.32
N GLU A 491 -14.32 -20.44 -8.14
CA GLU A 491 -14.38 -19.42 -9.19
C GLU A 491 -13.43 -18.28 -8.83
N ILE A 492 -12.30 -18.24 -9.52
CA ILE A 492 -11.28 -17.21 -9.35
C ILE A 492 -11.66 -16.00 -10.21
N GLU A 493 -11.84 -14.85 -9.56
CA GLU A 493 -11.99 -13.56 -10.21
C GLU A 493 -10.66 -13.11 -10.83
N VAL A 494 -9.55 -13.18 -10.09
CA VAL A 494 -8.22 -12.79 -10.57
C VAL A 494 -7.17 -13.83 -10.19
N LEU A 495 -6.48 -14.37 -11.20
CA LEU A 495 -5.28 -15.19 -11.05
C LEU A 495 -4.09 -14.42 -11.61
N ASP A 496 -3.20 -13.95 -10.74
CA ASP A 496 -2.00 -13.19 -11.09
C ASP A 496 -0.74 -13.99 -10.74
N LEU A 497 0.05 -14.33 -11.77
CA LEU A 497 1.31 -15.05 -11.62
C LEU A 497 2.45 -14.20 -12.20
N ASN A 498 3.45 -13.89 -11.39
CA ASN A 498 4.62 -13.13 -11.80
C ASN A 498 5.93 -13.84 -11.41
N ALA A 499 6.80 -14.08 -12.39
CA ALA A 499 8.15 -14.60 -12.17
C ALA A 499 9.18 -13.77 -12.96
N ASP A 500 10.09 -13.13 -12.25
CA ASP A 500 11.16 -12.32 -12.85
C ASP A 500 12.35 -13.18 -13.31
N GLU A 501 12.51 -14.39 -12.75
CA GLU A 501 13.63 -15.30 -13.04
C GLU A 501 13.16 -16.69 -13.50
N ALA A 502 13.93 -17.32 -14.39
CA ALA A 502 13.62 -18.66 -14.91
C ALA A 502 13.60 -19.73 -13.82
N GLU A 503 14.46 -19.59 -12.81
CA GLU A 503 14.58 -20.54 -11.70
C GLU A 503 13.28 -20.67 -10.91
N GLN A 504 12.53 -19.57 -10.80
CA GLN A 504 11.26 -19.46 -10.08
C GLN A 504 10.15 -20.34 -10.67
N ILE A 505 10.31 -20.87 -11.89
CA ILE A 505 9.33 -21.76 -12.53
C ILE A 505 9.87 -23.16 -12.87
N THR A 506 11.10 -23.49 -12.49
CA THR A 506 11.79 -24.71 -12.96
C THR A 506 11.03 -26.00 -12.64
N GLU A 507 10.52 -26.14 -11.40
CA GLU A 507 9.73 -27.33 -11.03
C GLU A 507 8.36 -27.36 -11.74
N MET A 508 7.79 -26.18 -12.02
CA MET A 508 6.51 -26.07 -12.73
C MET A 508 6.62 -26.59 -14.16
N LEU A 509 7.74 -26.32 -14.84
CA LEU A 509 7.96 -26.78 -16.21
C LEU A 509 8.04 -28.31 -16.33
N LYS A 510 8.49 -29.01 -15.28
CA LYS A 510 8.53 -30.47 -15.21
C LYS A 510 7.15 -31.11 -15.07
N THR A 511 6.16 -30.32 -14.68
CA THR A 511 4.79 -30.80 -14.46
C THR A 511 4.10 -31.07 -15.80
N GLU A 512 3.22 -32.08 -15.86
CA GLU A 512 2.43 -32.38 -17.06
C GLU A 512 1.50 -31.22 -17.44
N ASN A 513 1.31 -31.01 -18.74
CA ASN A 513 0.37 -30.00 -19.26
C ASN A 513 -1.04 -30.32 -18.76
N TYR A 514 -1.83 -29.28 -18.44
CA TYR A 514 -3.20 -29.41 -17.91
C TYR A 514 -3.37 -30.20 -16.59
N SER A 515 -2.31 -30.34 -15.79
CA SER A 515 -2.40 -31.04 -14.51
C SER A 515 -2.85 -30.14 -13.35
N ILE A 516 -2.66 -28.82 -13.47
CA ILE A 516 -2.93 -27.85 -12.41
C ILE A 516 -4.35 -27.30 -12.57
N ARG A 517 -5.27 -27.76 -11.72
CA ARG A 517 -6.67 -27.33 -11.77
C ARG A 517 -6.87 -26.08 -10.91
N VAL A 518 -7.12 -24.94 -11.56
CA VAL A 518 -7.42 -23.66 -10.89
C VAL A 518 -8.92 -23.33 -10.83
N GLY A 519 -9.76 -24.01 -11.62
CA GLY A 519 -11.22 -23.80 -11.65
C GLY A 519 -11.66 -22.91 -12.81
N MET A 520 -12.73 -22.13 -12.59
CA MET A 520 -13.11 -21.03 -13.49
C MET A 520 -12.23 -19.82 -13.18
N VAL A 521 -11.80 -19.07 -14.20
CA VAL A 521 -10.95 -17.88 -14.06
C VAL A 521 -11.53 -16.75 -14.91
N LYS A 522 -11.94 -15.65 -14.25
CA LYS A 522 -12.45 -14.46 -14.94
C LYS A 522 -11.32 -13.61 -15.52
N HIS A 523 -10.23 -13.41 -14.78
CA HIS A 523 -9.05 -12.66 -15.23
C HIS A 523 -7.78 -13.46 -14.96
N LEU A 524 -6.98 -13.70 -16.00
CA LEU A 524 -5.68 -14.37 -15.90
C LEU A 524 -4.59 -13.38 -16.32
N ILE A 525 -3.68 -13.09 -15.40
CA ILE A 525 -2.54 -12.19 -15.58
C ILE A 525 -1.26 -13.02 -15.44
N LEU A 526 -0.43 -13.01 -16.48
CA LEU A 526 0.86 -13.70 -16.50
C LEU A 526 1.96 -12.72 -16.88
N SER A 527 2.96 -12.58 -16.02
CA SER A 527 4.10 -11.67 -16.23
C SER A 527 5.44 -12.39 -16.13
N GLY A 528 6.39 -11.97 -16.96
CA GLY A 528 7.75 -12.51 -16.94
C GLY A 528 7.80 -13.99 -17.35
N TYR A 529 8.65 -14.77 -16.70
CA TYR A 529 8.77 -16.21 -16.95
C TYR A 529 7.48 -16.98 -16.65
N ALA A 530 6.54 -16.44 -15.85
CA ALA A 530 5.29 -17.11 -15.52
C ALA A 530 4.41 -17.40 -16.74
N VAL A 531 4.62 -16.69 -17.86
CA VAL A 531 3.96 -16.98 -19.14
C VAL A 531 4.18 -18.43 -19.58
N ASN A 532 5.35 -19.01 -19.31
CA ASN A 532 5.66 -20.40 -19.66
C ASN A 532 4.84 -21.44 -18.88
N ILE A 533 4.09 -21.03 -17.86
CA ILE A 533 3.24 -21.92 -17.05
C ILE A 533 1.84 -22.06 -17.64
N LEU A 534 1.43 -21.20 -18.59
CA LEU A 534 0.10 -21.27 -19.20
C LEU A 534 -0.29 -22.69 -19.70
N PRO A 535 0.59 -23.47 -20.39
CA PRO A 535 0.27 -24.85 -20.80
C PRO A 535 -0.01 -25.82 -19.63
N LYS A 536 0.48 -25.50 -18.43
CA LYS A 536 0.32 -26.33 -17.22
C LYS A 536 -1.03 -26.14 -16.55
N LEU A 537 -1.67 -25.00 -16.79
CA LEU A 537 -2.96 -24.64 -16.20
C LEU A 537 -4.10 -25.36 -16.91
N ARG A 538 -4.97 -26.00 -16.14
CA ARG A 538 -6.23 -26.58 -16.60
C ARG A 538 -7.38 -25.62 -16.34
N ILE A 539 -7.66 -24.78 -17.33
CA ILE A 539 -8.83 -23.91 -17.39
C ILE A 539 -10.06 -24.76 -17.78
N HIS A 540 -11.20 -24.51 -17.14
CA HIS A 540 -12.44 -25.25 -17.43
C HIS A 540 -12.85 -25.09 -18.91
N GLY A 541 -13.45 -26.13 -19.50
CA GLY A 541 -13.85 -26.12 -20.92
C GLY A 541 -14.89 -25.05 -21.25
N GLU A 542 -15.76 -24.75 -20.30
CA GLU A 542 -16.83 -23.73 -20.41
C GLU A 542 -16.41 -22.38 -19.81
N ASN A 543 -15.11 -22.15 -19.57
CA ASN A 543 -14.65 -20.91 -18.97
C ASN A 543 -14.89 -19.72 -19.93
N GLU A 544 -15.64 -18.73 -19.44
CA GLU A 544 -15.82 -17.43 -20.11
C GLU A 544 -14.95 -16.39 -19.41
N MET A 545 -13.71 -16.25 -19.88
CA MET A 545 -12.72 -15.33 -19.34
C MET A 545 -13.04 -13.90 -19.77
N GLY A 546 -13.10 -12.99 -18.79
CA GLY A 546 -13.19 -11.55 -19.01
C GLY A 546 -11.92 -10.99 -19.63
N ALA A 547 -10.73 -11.34 -19.13
CA ALA A 547 -9.47 -10.92 -19.73
C ALA A 547 -8.33 -11.94 -19.57
N LEU A 548 -7.52 -12.07 -20.62
CA LEU A 548 -6.22 -12.73 -20.63
C LEU A 548 -5.13 -11.68 -20.88
N GLU A 549 -4.37 -11.34 -19.86
CA GLU A 549 -3.28 -10.36 -19.90
C GLU A 549 -1.94 -11.08 -19.77
N ILE A 550 -1.05 -10.86 -20.73
CA ILE A 550 0.20 -11.59 -20.82
C ILE A 550 1.31 -10.61 -21.17
N ASN A 551 2.26 -10.42 -20.26
CA ASN A 551 3.37 -9.50 -20.45
C ASN A 551 4.71 -10.27 -20.46
N ALA A 552 5.44 -10.14 -21.56
CA ALA A 552 6.78 -10.69 -21.72
C ALA A 552 7.74 -9.63 -22.26
N GLU A 553 8.44 -8.95 -21.35
CA GLU A 553 9.42 -7.91 -21.70
C GLU A 553 10.62 -8.43 -22.50
N LYS A 554 10.99 -9.70 -22.32
CA LYS A 554 12.15 -10.34 -22.97
C LYS A 554 11.72 -11.62 -23.67
N ILE A 555 12.42 -12.01 -24.73
CA ILE A 555 12.13 -13.25 -25.45
C ILE A 555 12.27 -14.48 -24.56
N GLU A 556 13.22 -14.46 -23.62
CA GLU A 556 13.49 -15.54 -22.66
C GLU A 556 12.23 -15.91 -21.85
N HIS A 557 11.39 -14.93 -21.53
CA HIS A 557 10.14 -15.10 -20.79
C HIS A 557 9.15 -16.04 -21.48
N ILE A 558 9.28 -16.28 -22.79
CA ILE A 558 8.37 -17.14 -23.57
C ILE A 558 9.07 -18.30 -24.30
N THR A 559 10.35 -18.51 -24.03
CA THR A 559 11.14 -19.52 -24.77
C THR A 559 10.60 -20.95 -24.64
N GLU A 560 10.03 -21.32 -23.50
CA GLU A 560 9.46 -22.66 -23.30
C GLU A 560 8.09 -22.80 -23.94
N ILE A 561 7.20 -21.82 -23.77
CA ILE A 561 5.85 -21.86 -24.39
C ILE A 561 5.91 -21.83 -25.91
N LEU A 562 6.94 -21.22 -26.52
CA LEU A 562 7.10 -21.24 -27.97
C LEU A 562 7.43 -22.63 -28.55
N LYS A 563 7.91 -23.57 -27.72
CA LYS A 563 8.17 -24.97 -28.13
C LYS A 563 6.89 -25.80 -28.23
N GLU A 564 5.79 -25.31 -27.67
CA GLU A 564 4.50 -25.99 -27.75
C GLU A 564 3.98 -26.08 -29.20
N GLU A 565 3.15 -27.08 -29.45
CA GLU A 565 2.49 -27.24 -30.74
C GLU A 565 1.49 -26.10 -31.02
N ARG A 566 1.16 -25.86 -32.29
CA ARG A 566 0.12 -24.87 -32.65
C ARG A 566 -1.21 -25.27 -32.04
N GLU A 567 -1.96 -24.28 -31.57
CA GLU A 567 -3.28 -24.46 -30.94
C GLU A 567 -3.28 -25.56 -29.85
N SER A 568 -2.16 -25.76 -29.16
CA SER A 568 -2.06 -26.80 -28.13
C SER A 568 -2.52 -26.33 -26.76
N ILE A 569 -2.66 -25.02 -26.53
CA ILE A 569 -2.91 -24.39 -25.22
C ILE A 569 -4.34 -23.85 -25.13
N TRP A 570 -5.22 -24.56 -24.42
CA TRP A 570 -6.62 -24.17 -24.26
C TRP A 570 -6.82 -23.02 -23.27
N VAL A 571 -7.43 -21.92 -23.73
CA VAL A 571 -7.75 -20.75 -22.89
C VAL A 571 -9.25 -20.47 -22.73
N GLY A 572 -10.12 -21.26 -23.38
CA GLY A 572 -11.58 -21.08 -23.31
C GLY A 572 -12.11 -19.96 -24.21
N LYS A 573 -13.21 -19.32 -23.79
CA LYS A 573 -13.67 -18.05 -24.38
C LYS A 573 -12.97 -16.89 -23.67
N VAL A 574 -12.54 -15.89 -24.42
CA VAL A 574 -11.81 -14.71 -23.93
C VAL A 574 -12.42 -13.46 -24.53
N LYS A 575 -12.93 -12.55 -23.69
CA LYS A 575 -13.50 -11.26 -24.13
C LYS A 575 -12.41 -10.24 -24.47
N ILE A 576 -11.35 -10.17 -23.66
CA ILE A 576 -10.23 -9.23 -23.83
C ILE A 576 -8.91 -10.00 -23.86
N LEU A 577 -8.13 -9.85 -24.94
CA LEU A 577 -6.83 -10.49 -25.11
C LEU A 577 -5.75 -9.42 -25.23
N ARG A 578 -4.88 -9.31 -24.21
CA ARG A 578 -3.82 -8.29 -24.11
C ARG A 578 -2.43 -8.91 -23.98
N PRO A 579 -1.86 -9.45 -25.07
CA PRO A 579 -0.45 -9.78 -25.14
C PRO A 579 0.37 -8.50 -25.34
N GLU A 580 1.33 -8.26 -24.45
CA GLU A 580 2.26 -7.14 -24.51
C GLU A 580 3.68 -7.60 -24.87
N LEU A 581 4.38 -6.80 -25.66
CA LEU A 581 5.78 -7.01 -26.02
C LEU A 581 6.00 -8.38 -26.70
N HIS A 582 6.95 -9.21 -26.24
CA HIS A 582 7.21 -10.52 -26.82
C HIS A 582 6.03 -11.49 -26.69
N ALA A 583 5.09 -11.25 -25.75
CA ALA A 583 3.97 -12.16 -25.49
C ALA A 583 3.07 -12.35 -26.71
N LEU A 584 3.07 -11.40 -27.65
CA LEU A 584 2.33 -11.52 -28.90
C LEU A 584 2.71 -12.79 -29.68
N GLN A 585 3.98 -13.21 -29.61
CA GLN A 585 4.49 -14.39 -30.31
C GLN A 585 3.85 -15.71 -29.89
N ILE A 586 3.15 -15.76 -28.75
CA ILE A 586 2.51 -17.00 -28.28
C ILE A 586 1.14 -17.22 -28.93
N LEU A 587 0.57 -16.23 -29.64
CA LEU A 587 -0.76 -16.33 -30.25
C LEU A 587 -0.98 -17.63 -31.06
N PRO A 588 -0.03 -18.10 -31.89
CA PRO A 588 -0.21 -19.36 -32.65
C PRO A 588 -0.33 -20.60 -31.77
N LYS A 589 0.09 -20.52 -30.50
CA LYS A 589 0.06 -21.63 -29.53
C LYS A 589 -1.28 -21.69 -28.80
N LEU A 590 -2.02 -20.58 -28.75
CA LEU A 590 -3.30 -20.50 -28.05
C LEU A 590 -4.42 -21.14 -28.87
N ARG A 591 -5.23 -21.96 -28.20
CA ARG A 591 -6.49 -22.51 -28.70
C ARG A 591 -7.65 -21.80 -28.01
N ILE A 592 -8.26 -20.89 -28.75
CA ILE A 592 -9.45 -20.15 -28.34
C ILE A 592 -10.70 -20.89 -28.83
N HIS A 593 -11.79 -20.84 -28.05
CA HIS A 593 -13.06 -21.48 -28.39
C HIS A 593 -13.60 -21.02 -29.77
N GLY A 594 -14.25 -21.93 -30.52
CA GLY A 594 -14.75 -21.65 -31.88
C GLY A 594 -15.83 -20.55 -31.92
N GLU A 595 -16.65 -20.47 -30.88
CA GLU A 595 -17.69 -19.43 -30.72
C GLU A 595 -17.20 -18.20 -29.94
N ASN A 596 -15.89 -17.95 -29.90
CA ASN A 596 -15.36 -16.81 -29.15
C ASN A 596 -15.73 -15.47 -29.79
N GLU A 597 -16.06 -14.49 -28.95
CA GLU A 597 -16.31 -13.10 -29.34
C GLU A 597 -15.39 -12.19 -28.53
N ILE A 598 -14.34 -11.69 -29.18
CA ILE A 598 -13.43 -10.72 -28.60
C ILE A 598 -14.06 -9.33 -28.71
N GLU A 599 -14.13 -8.64 -27.58
CA GLU A 599 -14.58 -7.25 -27.54
C GLU A 599 -13.60 -6.38 -28.31
N ALA A 600 -12.31 -6.38 -27.95
CA ALA A 600 -11.34 -5.54 -28.63
C ALA A 600 -9.91 -6.11 -28.66
N ILE A 601 -9.24 -5.84 -29.78
CA ILE A 601 -7.81 -6.09 -30.00
C ILE A 601 -7.14 -4.75 -30.29
N TYR A 602 -6.22 -4.34 -29.41
CA TYR A 602 -5.40 -3.14 -29.56
C TYR A 602 -3.92 -3.52 -29.45
N TRP A 603 -3.24 -3.66 -30.59
CA TRP A 603 -1.82 -4.01 -30.61
C TRP A 603 -1.02 -2.91 -31.30
N ASP A 604 -0.21 -2.20 -30.53
CA ASP A 604 0.77 -1.23 -31.00
C ASP A 604 2.16 -1.81 -30.71
N VAL A 605 2.85 -2.32 -31.76
CA VAL A 605 4.13 -3.02 -31.60
C VAL A 605 5.26 -2.19 -32.21
N TYR A 606 6.15 -1.68 -31.35
CA TYR A 606 7.23 -0.77 -31.75
C TYR A 606 8.53 -1.48 -32.19
N ASN A 607 8.65 -2.79 -31.98
CA ASN A 607 9.83 -3.57 -32.36
C ASN A 607 9.41 -4.81 -33.18
N SER A 608 10.02 -5.00 -34.36
CA SER A 608 9.76 -6.14 -35.25
C SER A 608 10.10 -7.50 -34.63
N GLU A 609 10.99 -7.54 -33.65
CA GLU A 609 11.33 -8.79 -32.95
C GLU A 609 10.14 -9.38 -32.19
N HIS A 610 9.18 -8.55 -31.76
CA HIS A 610 7.98 -8.99 -31.04
C HIS A 610 6.98 -9.75 -31.94
N THR A 611 7.17 -9.75 -33.26
CA THR A 611 6.27 -10.42 -34.23
C THR A 611 6.97 -11.56 -34.99
N ALA A 612 8.23 -11.85 -34.67
CA ALA A 612 9.08 -12.77 -35.43
C ALA A 612 8.50 -14.19 -35.58
N GLU A 613 7.94 -14.78 -34.52
CA GLU A 613 7.28 -16.09 -34.62
C GLU A 613 6.04 -16.05 -35.50
N ILE A 614 5.18 -15.05 -35.31
CA ILE A 614 3.93 -14.90 -36.09
C ILE A 614 4.24 -14.71 -37.59
N ARG A 615 5.34 -14.03 -37.93
CA ARG A 615 5.73 -13.85 -39.34
C ARG A 615 5.93 -15.17 -40.07
N ARG A 616 6.37 -16.22 -39.35
CA ARG A 616 6.58 -17.58 -39.90
C ARG A 616 5.29 -18.36 -40.08
N GLU A 617 4.18 -17.86 -39.54
CA GLU A 617 2.88 -18.51 -39.65
C GLU A 617 2.33 -18.50 -41.07
N GLU A 618 1.44 -19.44 -41.36
CA GLU A 618 0.68 -19.42 -42.62
C GLU A 618 -0.37 -18.30 -42.57
N ASN A 619 -0.79 -17.80 -43.73
CA ASN A 619 -1.84 -16.80 -43.76
C ASN A 619 -3.16 -17.43 -43.28
N SER A 620 -3.93 -16.67 -42.50
CA SER A 620 -5.18 -17.13 -41.89
C SER A 620 -5.03 -18.39 -41.00
N SER A 621 -3.87 -18.59 -40.35
CA SER A 621 -3.67 -19.70 -39.41
C SER A 621 -4.09 -19.38 -37.97
N ILE A 622 -4.09 -18.11 -37.56
CA ILE A 622 -4.32 -17.72 -36.15
C ILE A 622 -5.80 -17.43 -35.93
N TRP A 623 -6.50 -18.32 -35.24
CA TRP A 623 -7.91 -18.15 -34.89
C TRP A 623 -8.12 -17.38 -33.59
N LEU A 624 -8.89 -16.28 -33.66
CA LEU A 624 -9.26 -15.49 -32.48
C LEU A 624 -10.78 -15.41 -32.23
N GLY A 625 -11.59 -15.91 -33.17
CA GLY A 625 -13.06 -15.82 -33.13
C GLY A 625 -13.63 -14.63 -33.89
N ARG A 626 -14.82 -14.18 -33.48
CA ARG A 626 -15.41 -12.90 -33.89
C ARG A 626 -14.78 -11.76 -33.09
N MET A 627 -14.73 -10.55 -33.65
CA MET A 627 -14.10 -9.38 -33.05
C MET A 627 -14.86 -8.10 -33.38
N ASN A 628 -15.14 -7.28 -32.35
CA ASN A 628 -15.85 -6.00 -32.53
C ASN A 628 -14.89 -4.86 -32.91
N TYR A 629 -13.69 -4.82 -32.31
CA TYR A 629 -12.68 -3.79 -32.58
C TYR A 629 -11.32 -4.43 -32.90
N LEU A 630 -10.71 -4.05 -34.02
CA LEU A 630 -9.34 -4.44 -34.38
C LEU A 630 -8.51 -3.20 -34.71
N ARG A 631 -7.51 -2.91 -33.89
CA ARG A 631 -6.51 -1.88 -34.13
C ARG A 631 -5.12 -2.49 -34.12
N LEU A 632 -4.43 -2.37 -35.25
CA LEU A 632 -3.03 -2.77 -35.41
C LEU A 632 -2.19 -1.54 -35.77
N GLY A 633 -1.23 -1.21 -34.92
CA GLY A 633 -0.28 -0.12 -35.13
C GLY A 633 1.14 -0.63 -35.32
N TRP A 634 1.91 0.09 -36.13
CA TRP A 634 3.35 -0.15 -36.33
C TRP A 634 3.61 -1.58 -36.85
N TYR A 635 4.54 -2.32 -36.26
CA TYR A 635 4.87 -3.69 -36.66
C TYR A 635 3.71 -4.68 -36.43
N ALA A 636 2.71 -4.35 -35.61
CA ALA A 636 1.54 -5.23 -35.43
C ALA A 636 0.73 -5.37 -36.73
N THR A 637 0.83 -4.40 -37.64
CA THR A 637 0.17 -4.42 -38.94
C THR A 637 0.54 -5.67 -39.75
N GLU A 638 1.79 -6.12 -39.65
CA GLU A 638 2.31 -7.27 -40.41
C GLU A 638 1.64 -8.60 -40.05
N ILE A 639 0.98 -8.66 -38.88
CA ILE A 639 0.27 -9.84 -38.39
C ILE A 639 -1.08 -10.01 -39.10
N LEU A 640 -1.65 -8.93 -39.68
CA LEU A 640 -2.99 -8.95 -40.26
C LEU A 640 -3.24 -10.15 -41.21
N PRO A 641 -2.36 -10.50 -42.17
CA PRO A 641 -2.60 -11.65 -43.05
C PRO A 641 -2.62 -13.00 -42.34
N LYS A 642 -2.06 -13.08 -41.13
CA LYS A 642 -1.97 -14.31 -40.32
C LYS A 642 -3.24 -14.55 -39.51
N LEU A 643 -4.04 -13.51 -39.26
CA LEU A 643 -5.29 -13.62 -38.51
C LEU A 643 -6.39 -14.27 -39.35
N ARG A 644 -7.07 -15.27 -38.78
CA ARG A 644 -8.27 -15.88 -39.33
C ARG A 644 -9.50 -15.23 -38.70
N ILE A 645 -10.09 -14.29 -39.43
CA ILE A 645 -11.34 -13.62 -39.03
C ILE A 645 -12.53 -14.48 -39.46
N HIS A 646 -13.51 -14.67 -38.58
CA HIS A 646 -14.73 -15.43 -38.87
C HIS A 646 -15.48 -14.87 -40.09
N GLU A 647 -16.10 -15.73 -40.91
CA GLU A 647 -16.84 -15.33 -42.12
C GLU A 647 -17.98 -14.36 -41.80
N GLU A 648 -18.81 -14.69 -40.81
CA GLU A 648 -19.88 -13.82 -40.28
C GLU A 648 -19.41 -12.70 -39.33
N ASN A 649 -18.13 -12.28 -39.37
CA ASN A 649 -17.67 -11.22 -38.49
C ASN A 649 -18.27 -9.85 -38.88
N VAL A 650 -18.83 -9.16 -37.88
CA VAL A 650 -19.29 -7.78 -37.99
C VAL A 650 -18.47 -6.91 -37.03
N MET A 651 -17.59 -6.11 -37.59
CA MET A 651 -16.66 -5.26 -36.84
C MET A 651 -17.19 -3.84 -36.73
N GLU A 652 -17.21 -3.28 -35.53
CA GLU A 652 -17.52 -1.88 -35.26
C GLU A 652 -16.42 -0.96 -35.79
N GLU A 653 -15.16 -1.29 -35.56
CA GLU A 653 -14.02 -0.49 -36.02
C GLU A 653 -12.80 -1.32 -36.41
N PHE A 654 -12.25 -1.04 -37.61
CA PHE A 654 -11.01 -1.58 -38.15
C PHE A 654 -10.00 -0.44 -38.36
N VAL A 655 -8.88 -0.46 -37.65
CA VAL A 655 -7.86 0.58 -37.69
C VAL A 655 -6.49 -0.02 -37.99
N LEU A 656 -5.83 0.46 -39.04
CA LEU A 656 -4.43 0.17 -39.33
C LEU A 656 -3.63 1.48 -39.40
N SER A 657 -2.47 1.53 -38.75
CA SER A 657 -1.62 2.73 -38.72
C SER A 657 -0.15 2.35 -38.75
N THR A 658 0.58 2.76 -39.78
CA THR A 658 2.03 2.53 -39.84
C THR A 658 2.77 3.60 -40.65
N TYR A 659 3.84 4.14 -40.06
CA TYR A 659 4.67 5.19 -40.65
C TYR A 659 5.87 4.66 -41.44
N GLN A 660 6.07 3.34 -41.46
CA GLN A 660 7.18 2.68 -42.16
C GLN A 660 6.65 1.69 -43.18
N GLU A 661 7.21 1.74 -44.39
CA GLU A 661 6.93 0.79 -45.49
C GLU A 661 7.28 -0.64 -45.09
N GLU A 662 8.35 -0.82 -44.31
CA GLU A 662 8.87 -2.12 -43.87
C GLU A 662 7.79 -2.98 -43.18
N ASN A 663 6.86 -2.34 -42.46
CA ASN A 663 5.79 -2.99 -41.69
C ASN A 663 4.70 -3.62 -42.58
N ILE A 664 4.69 -3.31 -43.88
CA ILE A 664 3.67 -3.77 -44.82
C ILE A 664 4.25 -4.57 -45.98
N ILE A 665 5.58 -4.67 -46.13
CA ILE A 665 6.24 -5.35 -47.27
C ILE A 665 5.69 -6.77 -47.49
N GLU A 666 5.54 -7.56 -46.42
CA GLU A 666 5.01 -8.93 -46.53
C GLU A 666 3.52 -8.94 -46.92
N ILE A 667 2.75 -7.96 -46.48
CA ILE A 667 1.34 -7.80 -46.84
C ILE A 667 1.22 -7.46 -48.33
N LEU A 668 2.08 -6.58 -48.84
CA LEU A 668 2.07 -6.15 -50.23
C LEU A 668 2.41 -7.30 -51.21
N LYS A 669 3.14 -8.31 -50.76
CA LYS A 669 3.42 -9.55 -51.53
C LYS A 669 2.21 -10.48 -51.65
N THR A 670 1.18 -10.31 -50.83
CA THR A 670 -0.04 -11.14 -50.90
C THR A 670 -0.85 -10.83 -52.15
N GLU A 671 -1.69 -11.77 -52.58
CA GLU A 671 -2.61 -11.56 -53.69
C GLU A 671 -3.65 -10.48 -53.35
N SER A 672 -4.20 -9.83 -54.37
CA SER A 672 -5.31 -8.90 -54.20
C SER A 672 -6.51 -9.57 -53.54
N LYS A 673 -7.20 -8.85 -52.66
CA LYS A 673 -8.42 -9.35 -51.99
C LYS A 673 -8.21 -10.71 -51.31
N SER A 674 -7.01 -10.96 -50.79
CA SER A 674 -6.68 -12.21 -50.11
C SER A 674 -6.92 -12.14 -48.60
N ILE A 675 -6.99 -10.94 -48.01
CA ILE A 675 -7.15 -10.74 -46.57
C ILE A 675 -8.62 -10.48 -46.27
N TRP A 676 -9.31 -11.48 -45.72
CA TRP A 676 -10.71 -11.36 -45.30
C TRP A 676 -10.86 -10.52 -44.03
N VAL A 677 -11.68 -9.46 -44.09
CA VAL A 677 -11.98 -8.60 -42.92
C VAL A 677 -13.46 -8.59 -42.52
N GLY A 678 -14.32 -9.34 -43.21
CA GLY A 678 -15.75 -9.45 -42.88
C GLY A 678 -16.56 -8.20 -43.26
N LYS A 679 -17.59 -7.91 -42.44
CA LYS A 679 -18.37 -6.67 -42.47
C LYS A 679 -17.72 -5.66 -41.52
N VAL A 680 -17.51 -4.43 -41.96
CA VAL A 680 -16.82 -3.37 -41.18
C VAL A 680 -17.67 -2.11 -41.21
N LYS A 681 -18.05 -1.59 -40.04
CA LYS A 681 -18.80 -0.32 -39.94
C LYS A 681 -17.89 0.90 -40.09
N LYS A 682 -16.77 0.94 -39.37
CA LYS A 682 -15.81 2.05 -39.43
C LYS A 682 -14.43 1.55 -39.82
N MET A 683 -13.85 2.11 -40.86
CA MET A 683 -12.50 1.75 -41.32
C MET A 683 -11.60 2.98 -41.35
N LYS A 684 -10.43 2.86 -40.72
CA LYS A 684 -9.40 3.91 -40.71
C LYS A 684 -8.06 3.34 -41.13
N LEU A 685 -7.50 3.84 -42.23
CA LEU A 685 -6.15 3.49 -42.69
C LEU A 685 -5.27 4.75 -42.65
N ARG A 686 -4.15 4.69 -41.95
CA ARG A 686 -3.24 5.83 -41.79
C ARG A 686 -1.85 5.52 -42.32
N ASP A 687 -1.32 6.48 -43.07
CA ASP A 687 0.02 6.47 -43.65
C ASP A 687 0.23 5.26 -44.58
N TYR A 688 1.33 4.52 -44.46
CA TYR A 688 1.60 3.36 -45.32
C TYR A 688 0.50 2.29 -45.23
N ALA A 689 -0.31 2.26 -44.15
CA ALA A 689 -1.44 1.34 -44.07
C ALA A 689 -2.46 1.53 -45.20
N ALA A 690 -2.50 2.71 -45.84
CA ALA A 690 -3.31 2.94 -47.03
C ALA A 690 -2.99 1.95 -48.15
N GLU A 691 -1.72 1.57 -48.35
CA GLU A 691 -1.29 0.63 -49.39
C GLU A 691 -1.80 -0.80 -49.19
N ILE A 692 -2.31 -1.14 -47.99
CA ILE A 692 -2.90 -2.45 -47.71
C ILE A 692 -4.30 -2.57 -48.31
N LEU A 693 -4.99 -1.45 -48.58
CA LEU A 693 -6.37 -1.42 -49.03
C LEU A 693 -6.68 -2.37 -50.22
N PRO A 694 -5.86 -2.47 -51.29
CA PRO A 694 -6.09 -3.40 -52.41
C PRO A 694 -6.00 -4.89 -52.04
N LYS A 695 -5.41 -5.21 -50.88
CA LYS A 695 -5.25 -6.58 -50.36
C LYS A 695 -6.44 -7.03 -49.52
N LEU A 696 -7.24 -6.08 -49.02
CA LEU A 696 -8.40 -6.36 -48.19
C LEU A 696 -9.58 -6.88 -49.02
N ARG A 697 -10.32 -7.84 -48.45
CA ARG A 697 -11.55 -8.41 -48.98
C ARG A 697 -12.68 -8.23 -47.98
N PHE A 698 -13.71 -7.52 -48.41
CA PHE A 698 -14.92 -7.28 -47.63
C PHE A 698 -16.02 -8.27 -47.99
N HIS A 699 -16.97 -8.42 -47.08
CA HIS A 699 -18.22 -9.11 -47.37
C HIS A 699 -19.02 -8.39 -48.48
N GLY A 700 -19.72 -9.12 -49.34
CA GLY A 700 -20.44 -8.54 -50.50
C GLY A 700 -21.53 -7.54 -50.11
N GLU A 701 -22.15 -7.76 -48.95
CA GLU A 701 -23.17 -6.89 -48.34
C GLU A 701 -22.61 -5.82 -47.39
N ASN A 702 -21.31 -5.50 -47.48
CA ASN A 702 -20.71 -4.54 -46.55
C ASN A 702 -21.25 -3.11 -46.78
N VAL A 703 -21.71 -2.49 -45.69
CA VAL A 703 -22.16 -1.09 -45.65
C VAL A 703 -21.37 -0.37 -44.56
N MET A 704 -20.40 0.46 -44.97
CA MET A 704 -19.57 1.24 -44.04
C MET A 704 -20.31 2.51 -43.60
N GLU A 705 -20.33 2.77 -42.30
CA GLU A 705 -20.76 4.05 -41.73
C GLU A 705 -19.69 5.13 -41.94
N GLU A 706 -18.41 4.77 -41.84
CA GLU A 706 -17.28 5.68 -41.98
C GLU A 706 -16.08 4.97 -42.63
N PHE A 707 -15.55 5.58 -43.68
CA PHE A 707 -14.34 5.14 -44.36
C PHE A 707 -13.35 6.31 -44.43
N GLU A 708 -12.24 6.18 -43.72
CA GLU A 708 -11.21 7.21 -43.57
C GLU A 708 -9.85 6.69 -44.03
N ILE A 709 -9.20 7.46 -44.91
CA ILE A 709 -7.80 7.25 -45.26
C ILE A 709 -7.06 8.58 -45.10
N SER A 710 -5.97 8.56 -44.35
CA SER A 710 -5.03 9.67 -44.25
C SER A 710 -3.66 9.23 -44.72
N ALA A 711 -3.02 10.04 -45.55
CA ALA A 711 -1.65 9.79 -45.98
C ALA A 711 -0.91 11.12 -46.11
N ASP A 712 0.06 11.36 -45.24
CA ASP A 712 0.76 12.64 -45.19
C ASP A 712 1.72 12.85 -46.38
N LYS A 713 2.15 11.75 -47.02
CA LYS A 713 3.13 11.77 -48.11
C LYS A 713 2.68 10.90 -49.28
N ALA A 714 3.14 11.25 -50.49
CA ALA A 714 2.83 10.50 -51.70
C ALA A 714 3.43 9.08 -51.69
N GLU A 715 4.53 8.86 -50.98
CA GLU A 715 5.15 7.54 -50.80
C GLU A 715 4.22 6.54 -50.07
N HIS A 716 3.32 7.03 -49.20
CA HIS A 716 2.37 6.19 -48.46
C HIS A 716 1.28 5.55 -49.35
N ILE A 717 1.17 5.95 -50.61
CA ILE A 717 0.13 5.50 -51.55
C ILE A 717 0.70 5.14 -52.94
N ALA A 718 2.03 5.14 -53.08
CA ALA A 718 2.69 5.03 -54.36
C ALA A 718 2.40 3.68 -55.04
N GLY A 719 2.25 2.61 -54.26
CA GLY A 719 1.87 1.28 -54.74
C GLY A 719 0.50 1.29 -55.44
N ILE A 720 -0.49 1.95 -54.83
CA ILE A 720 -1.86 2.02 -55.36
C ILE A 720 -1.91 2.80 -56.68
N LEU A 721 -1.16 3.90 -56.77
CA LEU A 721 -1.21 4.76 -57.97
C LEU A 721 -0.56 4.11 -59.19
N LYS A 722 0.44 3.24 -58.99
CA LYS A 722 1.17 2.54 -60.07
C LYS A 722 0.34 1.46 -60.76
N GLU A 723 -0.67 0.90 -60.11
CA GLU A 723 -1.48 -0.18 -60.69
C GLU A 723 -2.52 0.38 -61.67
N GLU A 724 -2.28 0.23 -62.98
CA GLU A 724 -3.11 0.83 -64.04
C GLU A 724 -4.56 0.29 -64.07
N ASN A 725 -4.80 -0.95 -63.62
CA ASN A 725 -6.05 -1.69 -63.77
C ASN A 725 -6.83 -1.95 -62.46
N PHE A 726 -6.49 -1.26 -61.36
CA PHE A 726 -7.06 -1.58 -60.05
C PHE A 726 -8.26 -0.69 -59.69
N GLY A 727 -9.45 -1.28 -59.77
CA GLY A 727 -10.63 -0.80 -59.05
C GLY A 727 -10.66 -1.41 -57.66
N ILE A 728 -10.42 -0.60 -56.64
CA ILE A 728 -10.53 -0.98 -55.23
C ILE A 728 -12.00 -0.89 -54.84
N TRP A 729 -12.66 -2.04 -54.76
CA TRP A 729 -14.07 -2.09 -54.38
C TRP A 729 -14.25 -1.94 -52.87
N VAL A 730 -14.93 -0.85 -52.45
CA VAL A 730 -15.20 -0.56 -51.03
C VAL A 730 -16.65 -0.88 -50.64
N GLY A 731 -17.53 -1.12 -51.63
CA GLY A 731 -18.95 -1.43 -51.40
C GLY A 731 -19.81 -0.17 -51.24
N LYS A 732 -20.72 -0.17 -50.26
CA LYS A 732 -21.52 1.00 -49.87
C LYS A 732 -20.85 1.71 -48.69
N ALA A 733 -20.74 3.04 -48.74
CA ALA A 733 -20.13 3.85 -47.69
C ALA A 733 -20.90 5.16 -47.48
N LYS A 734 -21.35 5.39 -46.24
CA LYS A 734 -22.11 6.59 -45.85
C LYS A 734 -21.23 7.82 -45.75
N LYS A 735 -20.05 7.71 -45.13
CA LYS A 735 -19.11 8.82 -44.98
C LYS A 735 -17.75 8.41 -45.50
N VAL A 736 -17.21 9.19 -46.42
CA VAL A 736 -15.86 8.98 -46.98
C VAL A 736 -15.00 10.18 -46.65
N ARG A 737 -13.87 9.94 -46.01
CA ARG A 737 -12.88 10.97 -45.64
C ARG A 737 -11.52 10.60 -46.22
N LEU A 738 -11.01 11.46 -47.10
CA LEU A 738 -9.65 11.33 -47.61
C LEU A 738 -8.86 12.59 -47.24
N GLU A 739 -7.75 12.38 -46.55
CA GLU A 739 -6.89 13.45 -46.05
C GLU A 739 -5.51 13.39 -46.71
N ASP A 740 -5.03 14.56 -47.11
CA ASP A 740 -3.75 14.81 -47.74
C ASP A 740 -3.51 13.98 -49.01
N CYS A 741 -2.39 13.26 -49.12
CA CYS A 741 -2.06 12.51 -50.33
C CYS A 741 -3.10 11.43 -50.63
N ALA A 742 -3.84 10.93 -49.62
CA ALA A 742 -4.85 9.89 -49.80
C ALA A 742 -5.94 10.27 -50.80
N ILE A 743 -6.16 11.57 -51.03
CA ILE A 743 -7.10 12.05 -52.06
C ILE A 743 -6.75 11.49 -53.44
N GLN A 744 -5.47 11.28 -53.76
CA GLN A 744 -5.07 10.74 -55.07
C GLN A 744 -5.53 9.30 -55.31
N ILE A 745 -5.94 8.57 -54.26
CA ILE A 745 -6.52 7.22 -54.39
C ILE A 745 -7.97 7.29 -54.87
N LEU A 746 -8.66 8.44 -54.74
CA LEU A 746 -10.08 8.57 -55.06
C LEU A 746 -10.49 8.01 -56.44
N PRO A 747 -9.74 8.24 -57.55
CA PRO A 747 -10.06 7.67 -58.86
C PRO A 747 -9.98 6.14 -58.92
N ARG A 748 -9.33 5.50 -57.94
CA ARG A 748 -9.18 4.05 -57.82
C ARG A 748 -10.25 3.42 -56.94
N LEU A 749 -11.02 4.21 -56.18
CA LEU A 749 -12.07 3.70 -55.32
C LEU A 749 -13.34 3.43 -56.14
N GLY A 750 -13.83 2.19 -56.05
CA GLY A 750 -15.10 1.76 -56.61
C GLY A 750 -16.17 1.71 -55.53
N PHE A 751 -17.26 2.44 -55.76
CA PHE A 751 -18.47 2.40 -54.94
C PHE A 751 -19.59 1.66 -55.66
N HIS A 752 -20.54 1.11 -54.91
CA HIS A 752 -21.73 0.50 -55.48
C HIS A 752 -22.60 1.52 -56.22
N GLU A 753 -23.25 1.12 -57.32
CA GLU A 753 -24.11 2.00 -58.13
C GLU A 753 -25.25 2.62 -57.31
N GLU A 754 -25.82 1.82 -56.40
CA GLU A 754 -26.82 2.24 -55.41
C GLU A 754 -26.22 2.92 -54.15
N ASN A 755 -24.97 3.37 -54.18
CA ASN A 755 -24.39 4.04 -53.01
C ASN A 755 -24.96 5.46 -52.88
N GLU A 756 -25.60 5.72 -51.75
CA GLU A 756 -26.10 7.03 -51.35
C GLU A 756 -25.27 7.54 -50.18
N MET A 757 -24.28 8.38 -50.48
CA MET A 757 -23.31 8.87 -49.50
C MET A 757 -23.86 10.07 -48.74
N GLU A 758 -23.77 10.05 -47.41
CA GLU A 758 -24.16 11.15 -46.53
C GLU A 758 -23.14 12.30 -46.57
N GLU A 759 -21.83 11.99 -46.55
CA GLU A 759 -20.75 12.99 -46.55
C GLU A 759 -19.51 12.52 -47.33
N LEU A 760 -19.08 13.31 -48.32
CA LEU A 760 -17.75 13.21 -48.92
C LEU A 760 -16.86 14.34 -48.37
N ARG A 761 -15.83 14.03 -47.58
CA ARG A 761 -14.86 15.01 -47.09
C ARG A 761 -13.49 14.77 -47.71
N LEU A 762 -12.98 15.77 -48.40
CA LEU A 762 -11.63 15.78 -48.96
C LEU A 762 -10.87 16.97 -48.38
N SER A 763 -9.70 16.73 -47.80
CA SER A 763 -8.87 17.78 -47.22
C SER A 763 -7.43 17.67 -47.70
N ALA A 764 -6.95 18.66 -48.46
CA ALA A 764 -5.55 18.73 -48.88
C ALA A 764 -4.94 20.06 -48.47
N TYR A 765 -3.90 20.02 -47.64
CA TYR A 765 -3.20 21.24 -47.21
C TYR A 765 -2.09 21.69 -48.17
N ASN A 766 -1.60 20.80 -49.03
CA ASN A 766 -0.57 21.09 -50.03
C ASN A 766 -1.13 20.85 -51.45
N PRO A 767 -0.90 21.72 -52.45
CA PRO A 767 -1.36 21.52 -53.83
C PRO A 767 -0.82 20.23 -54.46
N GLU A 768 0.36 19.76 -54.04
CA GLU A 768 0.94 18.50 -54.56
C GLU A 768 0.03 17.29 -54.29
N HIS A 769 -0.75 17.32 -53.20
CA HIS A 769 -1.65 16.26 -52.77
C HIS A 769 -2.82 16.01 -53.75
N VAL A 770 -3.12 16.97 -54.64
CA VAL A 770 -4.21 16.86 -55.64
C VAL A 770 -3.71 16.91 -57.09
N SER A 771 -2.40 17.04 -57.29
CA SER A 771 -1.77 17.30 -58.60
C SER A 771 -2.05 16.21 -59.64
N GLY A 772 -2.15 14.95 -59.24
CA GLY A 772 -2.51 13.83 -60.11
C GLY A 772 -3.94 13.95 -60.66
N ILE A 773 -4.89 14.36 -59.82
CA ILE A 773 -6.31 14.50 -60.19
C ILE A 773 -6.54 15.74 -61.07
N LEU A 774 -5.83 16.84 -60.83
CA LEU A 774 -5.99 18.06 -61.62
C LEU A 774 -5.74 17.86 -63.12
N ARG A 775 -4.90 16.87 -63.48
CA ARG A 775 -4.58 16.51 -64.86
C ARG A 775 -5.65 15.66 -65.55
N MET A 776 -6.60 15.13 -64.78
CA MET A 776 -7.69 14.31 -65.33
C MET A 776 -8.72 15.17 -66.05
N GLU A 777 -9.53 14.54 -66.90
CA GLU A 777 -10.65 15.20 -67.57
C GLU A 777 -11.72 15.63 -66.55
N ASN A 778 -12.53 16.62 -66.90
CA ASN A 778 -13.62 17.04 -66.00
C ASN A 778 -14.66 15.93 -65.90
N LYS A 779 -15.24 15.74 -64.71
CA LYS A 779 -16.19 14.66 -64.41
C LYS A 779 -15.67 13.24 -64.72
N SER A 780 -14.35 13.02 -64.65
CA SER A 780 -13.77 11.70 -64.89
C SER A 780 -13.79 10.79 -63.66
N ILE A 781 -14.05 11.34 -62.46
CA ILE A 781 -14.06 10.59 -61.20
C ILE A 781 -15.50 10.44 -60.74
N TRP A 782 -16.09 9.28 -60.98
CA TRP A 782 -17.47 9.00 -60.56
C TRP A 782 -17.55 8.70 -59.06
N ILE A 783 -18.40 9.44 -58.34
CA ILE A 783 -18.65 9.27 -56.90
C ILE A 783 -20.05 8.71 -56.62
N GLY A 784 -21.01 8.97 -57.52
CA GLY A 784 -22.41 8.58 -57.35
C GLY A 784 -23.27 9.69 -56.73
N LYS A 785 -24.22 9.32 -55.85
CA LYS A 785 -25.11 10.27 -55.18
C LYS A 785 -24.53 10.67 -53.82
N ILE A 786 -24.43 11.97 -53.53
CA ILE A 786 -23.95 12.50 -52.24
C ILE A 786 -24.95 13.50 -51.66
N ARG A 787 -25.15 13.54 -50.34
CA ARG A 787 -25.98 14.58 -49.68
C ARG A 787 -25.19 15.83 -49.34
N LYS A 788 -23.91 15.65 -49.01
CA LYS A 788 -23.02 16.73 -48.57
C LYS A 788 -21.59 16.45 -49.02
N ASP A 789 -20.93 17.46 -49.55
CA ASP A 789 -19.49 17.50 -49.75
C ASP A 789 -18.83 18.52 -48.79
N SER A 790 -17.57 18.27 -48.45
CA SER A 790 -16.74 19.13 -47.64
C SER A 790 -15.32 19.14 -48.20
N LEU A 791 -15.08 19.99 -49.19
CA LEU A 791 -13.76 20.20 -49.80
C LEU A 791 -12.98 21.29 -49.05
N LYS A 792 -11.85 20.93 -48.45
CA LYS A 792 -10.98 21.84 -47.69
C LYS A 792 -9.60 22.01 -48.35
N GLY A 793 -9.04 23.21 -48.23
CA GLY A 793 -7.74 23.56 -48.81
C GLY A 793 -7.73 23.40 -50.33
N HIS A 794 -6.69 22.76 -50.87
CA HIS A 794 -6.51 22.51 -52.30
C HIS A 794 -7.48 21.46 -52.87
N ALA A 795 -8.23 20.73 -52.03
CA ALA A 795 -9.26 19.81 -52.50
C ALA A 795 -10.41 20.53 -53.25
N LYS A 796 -10.60 21.84 -53.04
CA LYS A 796 -11.57 22.64 -53.80
C LYS A 796 -11.22 22.75 -55.29
N GLU A 797 -9.94 22.65 -55.64
CA GLU A 797 -9.47 22.81 -57.02
C GLU A 797 -9.85 21.62 -57.91
N ILE A 798 -10.18 20.47 -57.32
CA ILE A 798 -10.57 19.24 -58.03
C ILE A 798 -12.08 19.02 -58.08
N GLU A 799 -12.90 19.95 -57.58
CA GLU A 799 -14.36 19.81 -57.57
C GLU A 799 -14.92 19.52 -58.98
N ASN A 800 -14.40 20.21 -60.00
CA ASN A 800 -14.82 20.02 -61.40
C ASN A 800 -14.39 18.66 -62.01
N LYS A 801 -13.54 17.90 -61.31
CA LYS A 801 -13.10 16.55 -61.72
C LYS A 801 -14.03 15.46 -61.22
N LEU A 802 -14.81 15.75 -60.17
CA LEU A 802 -15.75 14.82 -59.57
C LEU A 802 -17.08 14.82 -60.34
N ASP A 803 -17.61 13.62 -60.60
CA ASP A 803 -18.94 13.40 -61.15
C ASP A 803 -19.86 12.83 -60.06
N PHE A 804 -20.72 13.68 -59.53
CA PHE A 804 -21.68 13.31 -58.50
C PHE A 804 -23.01 14.03 -58.68
N THR A 805 -24.07 13.44 -58.13
CA THR A 805 -25.39 14.08 -58.00
C THR A 805 -25.60 14.48 -56.55
N LEU A 806 -25.78 15.78 -56.30
CA LEU A 806 -26.12 16.29 -54.98
C LEU A 806 -27.61 16.01 -54.72
N MET A 807 -27.92 15.27 -53.66
CA MET A 807 -29.29 14.99 -53.25
C MET A 807 -29.88 16.18 -52.48
N ASP A 808 -31.09 16.59 -52.83
CA ASP A 808 -31.80 17.63 -52.09
C ASP A 808 -32.14 17.14 -50.68
N SER A 809 -31.93 18.00 -49.68
CA SER A 809 -32.19 17.71 -48.25
C SER A 809 -33.69 17.58 -47.88
N LYS A 810 -34.58 17.37 -48.86
CA LYS A 810 -36.04 17.51 -48.70
C LYS A 810 -36.85 16.21 -48.64
N GLU A 811 -36.27 15.03 -48.84
CA GLU A 811 -37.04 13.78 -48.99
C GLU A 811 -37.12 12.88 -47.74
N GLU A 812 -36.95 13.39 -46.52
CA GLU A 812 -37.09 12.57 -45.28
C GLU A 812 -38.45 12.68 -44.54
N ASN A 813 -39.47 13.31 -45.14
CA ASN A 813 -40.75 13.54 -44.45
C ASN A 813 -42.00 12.87 -45.06
N GLU A 814 -41.88 11.97 -46.05
CA GLU A 814 -43.09 11.38 -46.70
C GLU A 814 -43.43 9.92 -46.34
N ASP A 815 -42.61 9.19 -45.57
CA ASP A 815 -42.90 7.79 -45.18
C ASP A 815 -43.38 7.59 -43.73
N ALA A 816 -43.90 8.65 -43.08
CA ALA A 816 -44.59 8.55 -41.80
C ALA A 816 -46.02 9.13 -41.89
N ALA A 817 -46.91 8.42 -42.60
CA ALA A 817 -48.35 8.67 -42.60
C ALA A 817 -49.14 7.36 -42.54
#